data_AF-A0A9D7B9Y0-F1
#
_entry.id   AF-A0A9D7B9Y0-F1
#
_cell.length_a   1.000
_cell.length_b   1.000
_cell.length_c   1.000
_cell.angle_alpha   90.00
_cell.angle_beta   90.00
_cell.angle_gamma   90.00
#
_symmetry.space_group_name_H-M   'P 1'
#
loop_
_entity.id
_entity.type
_entity.pdbx_description
1 polymer ?
#
loop_
_entity_poly.entity_id
_entity_poly.type
_entity_poly.pdbx_seq_one_letter_code
_entity_poly.pdbx_strand_id
1 'polypeptide(L)'
;MWIEDAQGNGVENNHWVRIVDDTPPVLTCPADITIIAAPGACSAPAVYAATASDNCGNSSISYSPPSGSNIAIGTTTVLVTATDQSGLTTQCSFSVVVAATPVDLEYASSSICQNAQPILPTIASPTGGAFSDANQAGTINPVTGEFNPSVATPGLHTLGYVFAGGCTSHDWFTIEVVAEADAGSNGMLSICSNGTTQSLFAELGGTPNGGGFWNPSLVFGDSYDPATMDPGVYTYTVNGTGPCANASASVTVNEIPVLTAGDDNSATICAGSNIDLSTLLSGADAGGTWSSGPVVSTAGTYTYTVSNGCGTDVASFTLNMTPILSAGTDNSATICAGSSVDLSTLLSGADTGGTWSSGPVVSTAGTYTYTVSNGCGTDVASFTVIVTLLPSAGDDGSTTICSGLSVDLDTLLSGNTMVGTWSGGSNIVSPISSTGYNYVVTNGCGNDAALILVNVTATDTTVVNVSACESYTWAVNGVTYSSGGSYAHVLECHTEILVLSITVPATPCDDGNPNTGNDIYDANCNCAGQLIDCLGVPGGTALVGTACDDGNALTGNDIYDANCICAGQLIDCLGVPGGSALVGTACDDGNALTGNDIYDANCICAGQLIDCLGVPGGSALVGTACDDGNPNTGNDIYDANCNCAGQLIDCLGVPGGSALVGTACDDSNALTGNDIYDANCNCAGQLIDCLGVPGGSSLVGTACDDGNALTGNDVYDANCICAGQLIDCLGLPGGSALVGTACDDGNPNTGNDIYGANCNCAGQLIDCLGVPGGTALVGTACDDGNALTGNDIYDANCICAGQLIDCLGVPGGTALVGTACDDGNPTGNDIYDANCICAGQLIDCLCARRFCAGRNGL
;
A
#
# COMPACT_ATOMS: atom_id res chain seq x y z
N MET A 1 102.97 95.15 6.78
CA MET A 1 104.31 95.06 6.14
C MET A 1 105.08 96.31 6.54
N TRP A 2 106.27 96.14 7.10
CA TRP A 2 107.11 97.25 7.57
C TRP A 2 108.19 97.55 6.53
N ILE A 3 108.36 98.82 6.19
CA ILE A 3 109.43 99.30 5.31
C ILE A 3 110.07 100.51 6.02
N GLU A 4 111.39 100.48 6.16
CA GLU A 4 112.16 101.45 6.95
C GLU A 4 113.31 102.01 6.10
N ASP A 5 113.53 103.32 6.18
CA ASP A 5 114.65 103.96 5.49
C ASP A 5 115.97 103.83 6.27
N ALA A 6 117.08 104.16 5.61
CA ALA A 6 118.41 104.14 6.25
C ALA A 6 118.63 105.29 7.26
N GLN A 7 117.58 105.98 7.70
CA GLN A 7 117.58 106.97 8.78
C GLN A 7 116.72 106.50 9.98
N GLY A 8 116.06 105.34 9.89
CA GLY A 8 115.21 104.78 10.94
C GLY A 8 113.74 105.24 10.89
N ASN A 9 113.28 105.82 9.78
CA ASN A 9 111.87 106.16 9.60
C ASN A 9 111.12 104.96 8.99
N GLY A 10 110.33 104.28 9.81
CA GLY A 10 109.47 103.18 9.38
C GLY A 10 108.06 103.64 8.98
N VAL A 11 107.53 103.07 7.90
CA VAL A 11 106.10 103.15 7.56
C VAL A 11 105.48 101.76 7.69
N GLU A 12 104.53 101.63 8.60
CA GLU A 12 103.73 100.42 8.77
C GLU A 12 102.55 100.42 7.80
N ASN A 13 102.61 99.59 6.75
CA ASN A 13 101.48 99.37 5.86
C ASN A 13 100.73 98.09 6.28
N ASN A 14 99.70 98.25 7.11
CA ASN A 14 98.87 97.14 7.58
C ASN A 14 97.74 96.84 6.60
N HIS A 15 97.94 95.78 5.81
CA HIS A 15 96.95 95.23 4.90
C HIS A 15 96.04 94.24 5.64
N TRP A 16 94.77 94.63 5.85
CA TRP A 16 93.82 93.85 6.63
C TRP A 16 93.12 92.81 5.72
N VAL A 17 93.47 91.54 5.88
CA VAL A 17 92.75 90.45 5.18
C VAL A 17 91.49 90.11 5.99
N ARG A 18 90.33 90.64 5.56
CA ARG A 18 89.04 90.18 6.08
C ARG A 18 88.74 88.81 5.48
N ILE A 19 89.00 87.76 6.25
CA ILE A 19 88.38 86.46 5.99
C ILE A 19 86.88 86.65 6.20
N VAL A 20 86.10 86.25 5.20
CA VAL A 20 84.65 86.14 5.27
C VAL A 20 84.35 84.69 4.94
N ASP A 21 83.55 84.06 5.78
CA ASP A 21 82.93 82.80 5.46
C ASP A 21 81.60 83.09 4.73
N ASP A 22 81.41 82.41 3.61
CA ASP A 22 80.31 82.55 2.65
C ASP A 22 79.72 81.19 2.25
N THR A 23 80.12 80.11 2.92
CA THR A 23 79.78 78.72 2.57
C THR A 23 78.84 78.12 3.62
N PRO A 24 77.55 77.88 3.31
CA PRO A 24 76.63 77.28 4.28
C PRO A 24 77.04 75.84 4.68
N PRO A 25 76.73 75.41 5.92
CA PRO A 25 77.16 74.12 6.45
C PRO A 25 76.54 72.95 5.70
N VAL A 26 77.31 71.87 5.50
CA VAL A 26 76.82 70.63 4.90
C VAL A 26 76.01 69.86 5.95
N LEU A 27 74.72 69.69 5.68
CA LEU A 27 73.75 69.04 6.58
C LEU A 27 73.27 67.70 6.01
N THR A 28 73.37 66.64 6.81
CA THR A 28 72.80 65.31 6.52
C THR A 28 71.60 65.05 7.42
N CYS A 29 70.42 64.91 6.82
CA CYS A 29 69.20 64.54 7.54
C CYS A 29 69.19 63.06 7.97
N PRO A 30 68.42 62.70 9.01
CA PRO A 30 67.95 61.33 9.23
C PRO A 30 67.18 60.79 8.02
N ALA A 31 67.06 59.47 7.93
CA ALA A 31 66.03 58.84 7.12
C ALA A 31 64.65 58.98 7.79
N ASP A 32 63.58 58.71 7.03
CA ASP A 32 62.21 58.68 7.56
C ASP A 32 62.07 57.62 8.67
N ILE A 33 61.33 57.96 9.73
CA ILE A 33 61.22 57.15 10.95
C ILE A 33 59.78 56.68 11.13
N THR A 34 59.58 55.37 11.32
CA THR A 34 58.28 54.80 11.70
C THR A 34 58.29 54.37 13.17
N ILE A 35 57.25 54.73 13.93
CA ILE A 35 57.10 54.40 15.35
C ILE A 35 55.69 53.87 15.60
N ILE A 36 55.56 52.76 16.33
CA ILE A 36 54.27 52.30 16.86
C ILE A 36 54.06 52.96 18.23
N ALA A 37 52.92 53.63 18.42
CA ALA A 37 52.55 54.19 19.72
C ALA A 37 52.32 53.07 20.76
N ALA A 38 52.40 53.41 22.05
CA ALA A 38 52.00 52.47 23.10
C ALA A 38 50.48 52.20 23.03
N PRO A 39 49.98 51.03 23.50
CA PRO A 39 48.55 50.70 23.51
C PRO A 39 47.67 51.84 24.03
N GLY A 40 46.74 52.31 23.18
CA GLY A 40 45.81 53.40 23.49
C GLY A 40 46.39 54.82 23.54
N ALA A 41 47.69 55.03 23.27
CA ALA A 41 48.30 56.36 23.22
C ALA A 41 48.12 57.01 21.84
N CYS A 42 47.73 58.29 21.80
CA CYS A 42 47.60 59.06 20.56
C CYS A 42 48.94 59.58 19.98
N SER A 43 50.06 59.35 20.66
CA SER A 43 51.35 59.94 20.29
C SER A 43 52.52 59.13 20.82
N ALA A 44 53.65 59.16 20.12
CA ALA A 44 54.91 58.56 20.55
C ALA A 44 56.04 59.61 20.61
N PRO A 45 56.96 59.55 21.59
CA PRO A 45 58.13 60.42 21.62
C PRO A 45 59.10 60.03 20.49
N ALA A 46 59.33 60.94 19.55
CA ALA A 46 60.23 60.70 18.42
C ALA A 46 61.61 61.33 18.69
N VAL A 47 62.65 60.51 18.72
CA VAL A 47 64.06 60.94 18.89
C VAL A 47 64.78 60.80 17.56
N TYR A 48 65.45 61.87 17.14
CA TYR A 48 66.19 61.96 15.88
C TYR A 48 67.46 62.82 16.05
N ALA A 49 68.48 62.50 15.26
CA ALA A 49 69.77 63.19 15.25
C ALA A 49 70.26 63.35 13.80
N ALA A 50 70.32 64.60 13.33
CA ALA A 50 71.01 64.98 12.10
C ALA A 50 72.50 65.25 12.39
N THR A 51 73.33 65.27 11.34
CA THR A 51 74.73 65.69 11.43
C THR A 51 75.00 66.88 10.51
N ALA A 52 75.80 67.84 10.98
CA ALA A 52 76.22 69.00 10.21
C ALA A 52 77.74 69.18 10.34
N SER A 53 78.39 69.58 9.25
CA SER A 53 79.82 69.83 9.16
C SER A 53 80.10 71.00 8.23
N ASP A 54 81.10 71.81 8.57
CA ASP A 54 81.39 73.05 7.85
C ASP A 54 82.89 73.16 7.53
N ASN A 55 83.26 74.09 6.64
CA ASN A 55 84.65 74.35 6.29
C ASN A 55 85.41 75.05 7.43
N CYS A 56 84.72 75.78 8.32
CA CYS A 56 85.28 76.43 9.49
C CYS A 56 84.24 76.59 10.62
N GLY A 57 84.73 76.72 11.86
CA GLY A 57 83.85 76.83 13.03
C GLY A 57 83.09 75.55 13.38
N ASN A 58 82.09 75.70 14.25
CA ASN A 58 81.15 74.63 14.65
C ASN A 58 79.73 75.05 14.28
N SER A 59 79.02 74.21 13.50
CA SER A 59 77.60 74.40 13.23
C SER A 59 76.74 74.00 14.44
N SER A 60 75.65 74.73 14.65
CA SER A 60 74.54 74.37 15.54
C SER A 60 73.41 73.71 14.73
N ILE A 61 72.64 72.81 15.35
CA ILE A 61 71.50 72.13 14.71
C ILE A 61 70.25 72.38 15.53
N SER A 62 69.15 72.69 14.85
CA SER A 62 67.81 72.86 15.42
C SER A 62 66.78 72.05 14.64
N TYR A 63 65.69 71.68 15.32
CA TYR A 63 64.62 70.85 14.77
C TYR A 63 63.26 71.50 15.06
N SER A 64 62.33 71.38 14.11
CA SER A 64 60.93 71.73 14.29
C SER A 64 60.03 70.58 13.80
N PRO A 65 59.32 69.86 14.69
CA PRO A 65 59.36 69.95 16.15
C PRO A 65 60.74 69.56 16.77
N PRO A 66 60.99 69.85 18.06
CA PRO A 66 62.22 69.44 18.75
C PRO A 66 62.37 67.92 18.92
N SER A 67 63.61 67.41 18.81
CA SER A 67 63.91 65.99 19.08
C SER A 67 63.51 65.58 20.50
N GLY A 68 62.81 64.45 20.62
CA GLY A 68 62.17 63.99 21.86
C GLY A 68 60.72 64.46 22.04
N SER A 69 60.16 65.24 21.11
CA SER A 69 58.74 65.62 21.15
C SER A 69 57.80 64.43 20.96
N ASN A 70 56.65 64.46 21.64
CA ASN A 70 55.53 63.55 21.34
C ASN A 70 54.92 63.93 19.99
N ILE A 71 55.06 63.05 19.01
CA ILE A 71 54.46 63.17 17.68
C ILE A 71 53.14 62.41 17.67
N ALA A 72 52.07 63.04 17.20
CA ALA A 72 50.74 62.42 17.12
C ALA A 72 50.67 61.36 16.02
N ILE A 73 49.72 60.42 16.13
CA ILE A 73 49.43 59.42 15.10
C ILE A 73 49.15 60.10 13.75
N GLY A 74 49.74 59.55 12.68
CA GLY A 74 49.81 60.13 11.34
C GLY A 74 51.25 60.41 10.91
N THR A 75 51.42 61.20 9.84
CA THR A 75 52.73 61.61 9.32
C THR A 75 53.01 63.06 9.72
N THR A 76 54.14 63.31 10.39
CA THR A 76 54.64 64.66 10.72
C THR A 76 55.99 64.87 10.05
N THR A 77 56.10 65.88 9.19
CA THR A 77 57.40 66.31 8.63
C THR A 77 58.20 67.05 9.70
N VAL A 78 59.44 66.62 9.92
CA VAL A 78 60.41 67.31 10.79
C VAL A 78 61.33 68.15 9.91
N LEU A 79 61.36 69.46 10.16
CA LEU A 79 62.31 70.38 9.53
C LEU A 79 63.58 70.47 10.37
N VAL A 80 64.74 70.22 9.76
CA VAL A 80 66.07 70.37 10.36
C VAL A 80 66.71 71.62 9.78
N THR A 81 67.28 72.47 10.65
CA THR A 81 68.07 73.64 10.25
C THR A 81 69.44 73.61 10.93
N ALA A 82 70.50 73.59 10.13
CA ALA A 82 71.86 73.83 10.59
C ALA A 82 72.22 75.31 10.41
N THR A 83 72.92 75.90 11.38
CA THR A 83 73.41 77.29 11.36
C THR A 83 74.85 77.34 11.83
N ASP A 84 75.74 77.93 11.04
CA ASP A 84 77.16 78.15 11.37
C ASP A 84 77.36 79.35 12.33
N GLN A 85 78.61 79.80 12.51
CA GLN A 85 78.97 80.94 13.37
C GLN A 85 78.91 82.30 12.65
N SER A 86 78.85 82.30 11.31
CA SER A 86 78.68 83.47 10.44
C SER A 86 77.20 83.84 10.27
N GLY A 87 76.29 82.89 10.51
CA GLY A 87 74.84 83.01 10.43
C GLY A 87 74.24 82.51 9.11
N LEU A 88 74.97 81.74 8.30
CA LEU A 88 74.39 81.09 7.12
C LEU A 88 73.63 79.83 7.57
N THR A 89 72.77 79.30 6.70
CA THR A 89 71.89 78.17 7.06
C THR A 89 71.69 77.20 5.93
N THR A 90 71.57 75.92 6.31
CA THR A 90 71.18 74.82 5.42
C THR A 90 70.00 74.09 6.06
N GLN A 91 69.03 73.68 5.24
CA GLN A 91 67.83 72.98 5.69
C GLN A 91 67.62 71.67 4.96
N CYS A 92 67.04 70.69 5.66
CA CYS A 92 66.53 69.45 5.10
C CYS A 92 65.33 68.97 5.93
N SER A 93 64.56 68.02 5.41
CA SER A 93 63.39 67.47 6.11
C SER A 93 63.26 65.98 5.89
N PHE A 94 62.70 65.28 6.88
CA PHE A 94 62.35 63.86 6.84
C PHE A 94 60.98 63.67 7.52
N SER A 95 60.36 62.51 7.29
CA SER A 95 59.04 62.16 7.82
C SER A 95 59.17 61.36 9.11
N VAL A 96 58.34 61.67 10.12
CA VAL A 96 58.06 60.77 11.23
C VAL A 96 56.63 60.27 11.09
N VAL A 97 56.46 58.97 10.91
CA VAL A 97 55.17 58.29 10.87
C VAL A 97 54.94 57.63 12.22
N VAL A 98 53.90 58.05 12.93
CA VAL A 98 53.43 57.37 14.15
C VAL A 98 52.16 56.60 13.82
N ALA A 99 52.16 55.29 14.02
CA ALA A 99 50.98 54.45 13.87
C ALA A 99 50.37 54.11 15.25
N ALA A 100 49.08 53.80 15.28
CA ALA A 100 48.48 53.12 16.43
C ALA A 100 49.10 51.73 16.61
N THR A 101 48.96 51.12 17.79
CA THR A 101 49.06 49.67 17.90
C THR A 101 47.99 49.04 16.99
N PRO A 102 48.34 48.15 16.04
CA PRO A 102 47.33 47.32 15.40
C PRO A 102 46.63 46.47 16.48
N VAL A 103 45.41 46.06 16.18
CA VAL A 103 44.81 44.88 16.83
C VAL A 103 44.67 43.81 15.74
N ASP A 104 44.71 42.56 16.17
CA ASP A 104 44.64 41.37 15.34
C ASP A 104 43.57 40.47 15.99
N LEU A 105 42.42 40.31 15.33
CA LEU A 105 41.25 39.57 15.82
C LEU A 105 41.04 38.32 14.97
N GLU A 106 41.55 37.18 15.45
CA GLU A 106 41.46 35.89 14.73
C GLU A 106 40.53 34.92 15.47
N TYR A 107 39.65 34.23 14.75
CA TYR A 107 38.89 33.09 15.27
C TYR A 107 39.37 31.79 14.60
N ALA A 108 39.29 30.67 15.33
CA ALA A 108 39.83 29.39 14.87
C ALA A 108 39.17 28.78 13.61
N SER A 109 38.13 29.41 13.06
CA SER A 109 37.45 29.02 11.81
C SER A 109 36.68 30.20 11.22
N SER A 110 36.69 30.34 9.89
CA SER A 110 35.94 31.36 9.13
C SER A 110 34.53 30.91 8.71
N SER A 111 34.17 29.65 8.95
CA SER A 111 32.82 29.11 8.79
C SER A 111 32.54 28.12 9.93
N ILE A 112 31.30 28.09 10.44
CA ILE A 112 30.91 27.32 11.63
C ILE A 112 29.45 26.85 11.52
N CYS A 113 29.16 25.64 12.00
CA CYS A 113 27.78 25.12 12.02
C CYS A 113 26.97 25.73 13.16
N GLN A 114 25.66 25.93 12.97
CA GLN A 114 24.80 26.62 13.94
C GLN A 114 24.79 25.96 15.34
N ASN A 115 24.75 24.62 15.44
CA ASN A 115 24.84 23.87 16.71
C ASN A 115 26.25 23.80 17.35
N ALA A 116 27.28 24.35 16.73
CA ALA A 116 28.64 24.23 17.23
C ALA A 116 28.80 24.91 18.61
N GLN A 117 29.78 24.45 19.38
CA GLN A 117 30.07 25.05 20.69
C GLN A 117 30.60 26.48 20.52
N PRO A 118 30.31 27.41 21.46
CA PRO A 118 30.80 28.78 21.39
C PRO A 118 32.32 28.86 21.25
N ILE A 119 32.79 29.75 20.38
CA ILE A 119 34.21 29.92 20.06
C ILE A 119 34.76 31.21 20.67
N LEU A 120 36.00 31.15 21.17
CA LEU A 120 36.74 32.30 21.68
C LEU A 120 37.73 32.82 20.62
N PRO A 121 37.93 34.14 20.52
CA PRO A 121 38.94 34.73 19.67
C PRO A 121 40.34 34.60 20.26
N THR A 122 41.33 34.61 19.39
CA THR A 122 42.71 34.97 19.72
C THR A 122 42.88 36.47 19.45
N ILE A 123 43.38 37.23 20.43
CA ILE A 123 43.74 38.64 20.25
C ILE A 123 45.22 38.86 20.55
N ALA A 124 45.94 39.43 19.58
CA ALA A 124 47.21 40.08 19.87
C ALA A 124 46.94 41.48 20.46
N SER A 125 47.29 41.65 21.75
CA SER A 125 47.29 42.88 22.56
C SER A 125 47.01 44.20 21.81
N PRO A 126 45.96 44.97 22.18
CA PRO A 126 45.64 45.24 23.59
C PRO A 126 44.46 44.45 24.15
N THR A 127 44.45 44.22 25.46
CA THR A 127 43.32 43.64 26.21
C THR A 127 42.46 44.72 26.86
N GLY A 128 41.13 44.54 26.92
CA GLY A 128 40.20 45.44 27.61
C GLY A 128 39.41 46.40 26.71
N GLY A 129 39.42 46.20 25.39
CA GLY A 129 38.41 46.73 24.47
C GLY A 129 37.07 46.00 24.59
N ALA A 130 36.13 46.36 23.71
CA ALA A 130 34.79 45.76 23.65
C ALA A 130 34.59 44.99 22.34
N PHE A 131 33.84 43.89 22.40
CA PHE A 131 33.44 43.10 21.25
C PHE A 131 32.02 43.45 20.79
N SER A 132 31.76 43.33 19.49
CA SER A 132 30.45 43.57 18.89
C SER A 132 30.28 42.78 17.59
N ASP A 133 29.12 42.17 17.39
CA ASP A 133 28.70 41.62 16.10
C ASP A 133 27.88 42.69 15.39
N ALA A 134 28.28 43.05 14.17
CA ALA A 134 27.63 44.09 13.38
C ALA A 134 26.33 43.63 12.72
N ASN A 135 26.12 42.31 12.60
CA ASN A 135 24.98 41.69 11.95
C ASN A 135 23.87 41.37 12.95
N GLN A 136 24.21 40.90 14.15
CA GLN A 136 23.22 40.55 15.18
C GLN A 136 23.70 40.83 16.61
N ALA A 137 22.92 41.58 17.38
CA ALA A 137 23.21 41.82 18.79
C ALA A 137 22.90 40.58 19.67
N GLY A 138 23.82 40.22 20.56
CA GLY A 138 23.65 39.16 21.56
C GLY A 138 24.22 37.78 21.19
N THR A 139 24.76 37.62 19.98
CA THR A 139 25.53 36.45 19.52
C THR A 139 26.91 36.35 20.16
N ILE A 140 27.55 37.50 20.38
CA ILE A 140 28.89 37.64 20.95
C ILE A 140 28.85 38.25 22.36
N ASN A 141 29.66 37.70 23.25
CA ASN A 141 29.90 38.26 24.57
C ASN A 141 30.75 39.54 24.45
N PRO A 142 30.26 40.73 24.84
CA PRO A 142 30.95 42.00 24.61
C PRO A 142 32.25 42.18 25.42
N VAL A 143 32.55 41.27 26.36
CA VAL A 143 33.74 41.32 27.23
C VAL A 143 34.75 40.21 26.91
N THR A 144 34.30 39.00 26.58
CA THR A 144 35.20 37.86 26.29
C THR A 144 35.40 37.60 24.80
N GLY A 145 34.52 38.13 23.94
CA GLY A 145 34.52 37.86 22.50
C GLY A 145 33.97 36.48 22.12
N GLU A 146 33.52 35.71 23.10
CA GLU A 146 32.88 34.41 22.93
C GLU A 146 31.66 34.53 22.00
N PHE A 147 31.77 33.96 20.80
CA PHE A 147 30.72 33.96 19.79
C PHE A 147 29.96 32.63 19.85
N ASN A 148 28.64 32.70 20.04
CA ASN A 148 27.76 31.54 20.13
C ASN A 148 26.93 31.41 18.84
N PRO A 149 27.23 30.45 17.94
CA PRO A 149 26.50 30.29 16.70
C PRO A 149 25.05 29.80 16.91
N SER A 150 24.75 29.12 18.03
CA SER A 150 23.40 28.57 18.31
C SER A 150 22.32 29.62 18.58
N VAL A 151 22.70 30.89 18.75
CA VAL A 151 21.78 32.04 18.81
C VAL A 151 21.95 33.00 17.62
N ALA A 152 22.88 32.71 16.71
CA ALA A 152 23.09 33.47 15.49
C ALA A 152 22.13 33.00 14.38
N THR A 153 21.69 33.93 13.53
CA THR A 153 21.00 33.61 12.28
C THR A 153 21.98 33.03 11.27
N PRO A 154 21.61 32.03 10.44
CA PRO A 154 22.50 31.57 9.37
C PRO A 154 22.84 32.68 8.37
N GLY A 155 24.09 32.71 7.90
CA GLY A 155 24.65 33.74 7.03
C GLY A 155 25.98 34.31 7.53
N LEU A 156 26.42 35.42 6.94
CA LEU A 156 27.69 36.07 7.29
C LEU A 156 27.53 37.01 8.50
N HIS A 157 28.43 36.88 9.47
CA HIS A 157 28.54 37.71 10.67
C HIS A 157 29.90 38.43 10.70
N THR A 158 29.89 39.75 10.89
CA THR A 158 31.10 40.57 10.99
C THR A 158 31.38 40.90 12.46
N LEU A 159 32.31 40.16 13.05
CA LEU A 159 32.71 40.27 14.45
C LEU A 159 33.80 41.33 14.59
N GLY A 160 33.51 42.39 15.33
CA GLY A 160 34.43 43.49 15.58
C GLY A 160 34.97 43.51 17.00
N TYR A 161 36.22 43.96 17.14
CA TYR A 161 36.81 44.36 18.40
C TYR A 161 37.25 45.81 18.35
N VAL A 162 36.87 46.61 19.34
CA VAL A 162 37.20 48.04 19.43
C VAL A 162 37.89 48.36 20.74
N PHE A 163 39.16 48.78 20.66
CA PHE A 163 39.92 49.26 21.80
C PHE A 163 39.77 50.79 21.94
N ALA A 164 38.87 51.20 22.83
CA ALA A 164 38.61 52.61 23.14
C ALA A 164 39.67 53.21 24.10
N GLY A 165 40.91 53.33 23.60
CA GLY A 165 41.98 54.08 24.25
C GLY A 165 41.79 55.60 24.11
N GLY A 166 42.86 56.37 24.33
CA GLY A 166 42.88 57.80 23.99
C GLY A 166 42.75 58.03 22.47
N CYS A 167 43.30 57.10 21.68
CA CYS A 167 43.02 56.92 20.27
C CYS A 167 42.48 55.51 20.05
N THR A 168 41.48 55.38 19.17
CA THR A 168 40.77 54.13 18.89
C THR A 168 41.51 53.27 17.87
N SER A 169 41.75 52.01 18.21
CA SER A 169 42.09 50.95 17.24
C SER A 169 40.96 49.93 17.20
N HIS A 170 40.70 49.36 16.02
CA HIS A 170 39.69 48.34 15.81
C HIS A 170 40.17 47.29 14.82
N ASP A 171 39.57 46.10 14.86
CA ASP A 171 39.73 45.07 13.85
C ASP A 171 38.43 44.27 13.65
N TRP A 172 38.29 43.59 12.51
CA TRP A 172 37.05 42.93 12.07
C TRP A 172 37.30 41.57 11.41
N PHE A 173 36.76 40.51 12.02
CA PHE A 173 36.74 39.15 11.47
C PHE A 173 35.37 38.87 10.84
N THR A 174 35.32 38.13 9.73
CA THR A 174 34.05 37.66 9.14
C THR A 174 33.95 36.15 9.29
N ILE A 175 32.84 35.70 9.89
CA ILE A 175 32.51 34.28 10.05
C ILE A 175 31.19 33.96 9.35
N GLU A 176 31.12 32.82 8.69
CA GLU A 176 29.88 32.27 8.15
C GLU A 176 29.24 31.31 9.17
N VAL A 177 27.98 31.56 9.53
CA VAL A 177 27.16 30.63 10.29
C VAL A 177 26.35 29.80 9.30
N VAL A 178 26.72 28.54 9.13
CA VAL A 178 26.03 27.61 8.22
C VAL A 178 24.85 26.98 8.95
N ALA A 179 23.69 26.98 8.29
CA ALA A 179 22.47 26.35 8.79
C ALA A 179 22.65 24.83 8.89
N GLU A 180 22.08 24.24 9.94
CA GLU A 180 22.00 22.78 10.05
C GLU A 180 21.06 22.21 8.99
N ALA A 181 21.40 21.03 8.47
CA ALA A 181 20.42 20.20 7.77
C ALA A 181 19.37 19.71 8.78
N ASP A 182 18.09 19.89 8.47
CA ASP A 182 16.98 19.29 9.22
C ASP A 182 16.40 18.13 8.42
N ALA A 183 16.59 16.90 8.90
CA ALA A 183 15.96 15.70 8.33
C ALA A 183 14.63 15.35 9.03
N GLY A 184 14.17 16.17 9.97
CA GLY A 184 13.01 15.93 10.81
C GLY A 184 13.29 14.97 11.97
N SER A 185 12.22 14.42 12.53
CA SER A 185 12.20 13.43 13.60
C SER A 185 11.63 12.10 13.11
N ASN A 186 12.07 11.00 13.71
CA ASN A 186 11.66 9.64 13.32
C ASN A 186 10.13 9.44 13.32
N GLY A 187 9.64 8.86 12.24
CA GLY A 187 8.22 8.56 12.00
C GLY A 187 7.87 7.07 12.15
N MET A 188 6.57 6.76 12.06
CA MET A 188 6.07 5.38 12.07
C MET A 188 4.83 5.23 11.20
N LEU A 189 4.99 4.64 10.02
CA LEU A 189 3.90 4.32 9.12
C LEU A 189 3.32 2.95 9.49
N SER A 190 2.04 2.91 9.86
CA SER A 190 1.29 1.65 9.99
C SER A 190 0.30 1.55 8.83
N ILE A 191 0.58 0.65 7.89
CA ILE A 191 -0.13 0.54 6.61
C ILE A 191 -0.62 -0.89 6.38
N CYS A 192 -1.64 -1.05 5.54
CA CYS A 192 -2.12 -2.36 5.14
C CYS A 192 -1.29 -2.92 3.99
N SER A 193 -1.03 -4.22 4.00
CA SER A 193 -0.37 -4.98 2.91
C SER A 193 -1.09 -4.90 1.54
N ASN A 194 -2.34 -4.42 1.51
CA ASN A 194 -3.09 -4.09 0.29
C ASN A 194 -3.46 -2.60 0.21
N GLY A 195 -2.82 -1.75 1.02
CA GLY A 195 -3.11 -0.32 1.12
C GLY A 195 -2.64 0.45 -0.11
N THR A 196 -3.26 1.60 -0.36
CA THR A 196 -2.75 2.56 -1.34
C THR A 196 -1.41 3.13 -0.88
N THR A 197 -0.55 3.45 -1.85
CA THR A 197 0.72 4.16 -1.66
C THR A 197 0.59 5.36 -0.69
N GLN A 198 1.56 5.54 0.20
CA GLN A 198 1.62 6.65 1.19
C GLN A 198 2.99 7.34 1.16
N SER A 199 3.04 8.65 1.46
CA SER A 199 4.32 9.39 1.52
C SER A 199 5.06 9.10 2.82
N LEU A 200 6.30 8.62 2.72
CA LEU A 200 7.21 8.48 3.86
C LEU A 200 7.66 9.85 4.39
N PHE A 201 7.80 10.85 3.52
CA PHE A 201 8.20 12.20 3.94
C PHE A 201 7.12 12.88 4.80
N ALA A 202 5.84 12.61 4.54
CA ALA A 202 4.73 13.10 5.37
C ALA A 202 4.68 12.48 6.78
N GLU A 203 5.29 11.31 6.99
CA GLU A 203 5.37 10.61 8.28
C GLU A 203 6.56 11.08 9.15
N LEU A 204 7.46 11.91 8.62
CA LEU A 204 8.55 12.53 9.36
C LEU A 204 8.02 13.68 10.25
N GLY A 205 8.44 13.70 11.51
CA GLY A 205 8.05 14.77 12.44
C GLY A 205 8.87 16.06 12.24
N GLY A 206 8.28 17.22 12.56
CA GLY A 206 8.99 18.51 12.54
C GLY A 206 8.84 19.27 11.22
N THR A 207 9.95 19.83 10.72
CA THR A 207 10.00 20.63 9.48
C THR A 207 11.16 20.17 8.57
N PRO A 208 11.22 18.88 8.20
CA PRO A 208 12.31 18.33 7.39
C PRO A 208 12.51 19.14 6.11
N ASN A 209 13.77 19.36 5.75
CA ASN A 209 14.16 19.98 4.50
C ASN A 209 13.90 18.99 3.35
N GLY A 210 13.32 19.47 2.25
CA GLY A 210 13.20 18.69 1.01
C GLY A 210 14.54 18.51 0.29
N GLY A 211 14.61 17.60 -0.68
CA GLY A 211 15.82 17.35 -1.48
C GLY A 211 16.86 16.43 -0.82
N GLY A 212 16.52 15.80 0.31
CA GLY A 212 17.24 14.64 0.82
C GLY A 212 16.91 13.37 0.03
N PHE A 213 17.46 12.23 0.46
CA PHE A 213 17.28 10.93 -0.20
C PHE A 213 16.99 9.83 0.80
N TRP A 214 16.30 8.78 0.34
CA TRP A 214 15.96 7.61 1.16
C TRP A 214 16.94 6.45 0.98
N ASN A 215 17.08 5.67 2.05
CA ASN A 215 17.76 4.38 2.09
C ASN A 215 16.84 3.34 2.77
N PRO A 216 16.52 2.19 2.13
CA PRO A 216 16.94 1.76 0.80
C PRO A 216 16.37 2.65 -0.31
N SER A 217 17.19 2.94 -1.32
CA SER A 217 16.90 3.93 -2.38
C SER A 217 15.96 3.44 -3.47
N LEU A 218 15.02 2.54 -3.11
CA LEU A 218 13.91 2.10 -3.96
C LEU A 218 12.64 2.94 -3.75
N VAL A 219 12.64 3.85 -2.77
CA VAL A 219 11.58 4.86 -2.58
C VAL A 219 11.53 5.78 -3.80
N PHE A 220 10.46 5.71 -4.58
CA PHE A 220 10.22 6.60 -5.70
C PHE A 220 9.25 7.71 -5.26
N GLY A 221 9.57 8.98 -5.52
CA GLY A 221 8.71 10.12 -5.18
C GLY A 221 8.31 10.18 -3.69
N ASP A 222 9.30 10.00 -2.80
CA ASP A 222 9.13 10.03 -1.33
C ASP A 222 8.05 9.08 -0.77
N SER A 223 7.69 8.04 -1.52
CA SER A 223 6.50 7.22 -1.26
C SER A 223 6.79 5.72 -1.07
N TYR A 224 6.00 5.10 -0.20
CA TYR A 224 5.98 3.67 0.09
C TYR A 224 4.75 3.01 -0.54
N ASP A 225 4.98 1.96 -1.32
CA ASP A 225 3.94 1.14 -1.95
C ASP A 225 4.00 -0.32 -1.42
N PRO A 226 3.02 -0.77 -0.63
CA PRO A 226 2.95 -2.15 -0.14
C PRO A 226 2.93 -3.23 -1.24
N ALA A 227 2.56 -2.87 -2.48
CA ALA A 227 2.52 -3.82 -3.59
C ALA A 227 3.90 -4.10 -4.23
N THR A 228 4.91 -3.26 -3.96
CA THR A 228 6.24 -3.34 -4.62
C THR A 228 7.45 -3.17 -3.70
N MET A 229 7.25 -2.84 -2.41
CA MET A 229 8.32 -2.56 -1.45
C MET A 229 8.22 -3.43 -0.19
N ASP A 230 9.36 -3.78 0.41
CA ASP A 230 9.40 -4.56 1.66
C ASP A 230 9.24 -3.65 2.90
N PRO A 231 8.46 -4.06 3.93
CA PRO A 231 8.32 -3.30 5.17
C PRO A 231 9.61 -3.34 6.01
N GLY A 232 9.95 -2.20 6.64
CA GLY A 232 11.19 -2.06 7.39
C GLY A 232 11.48 -0.63 7.84
N VAL A 233 12.75 -0.33 8.12
CA VAL A 233 13.20 1.01 8.49
C VAL A 233 13.74 1.72 7.25
N TYR A 234 13.08 2.81 6.87
CA TYR A 234 13.46 3.68 5.77
C TYR A 234 14.10 4.95 6.34
N THR A 235 15.35 5.24 5.99
CA THR A 235 16.10 6.41 6.49
C THR A 235 16.15 7.50 5.44
N TYR A 236 15.56 8.66 5.75
CA TYR A 236 15.72 9.90 5.01
C TYR A 236 17.01 10.60 5.45
N THR A 237 17.83 11.04 4.51
CA THR A 237 19.10 11.72 4.76
C THR A 237 19.16 13.03 4.00
N VAL A 238 19.39 14.14 4.72
CA VAL A 238 19.65 15.46 4.13
C VAL A 238 21.15 15.72 4.23
N ASN A 239 21.77 16.01 3.09
CA ASN A 239 23.21 16.33 3.05
C ASN A 239 23.46 17.69 3.71
N GLY A 240 24.40 17.73 4.65
CA GLY A 240 24.85 18.96 5.29
C GLY A 240 25.85 19.69 4.40
N THR A 241 25.74 21.01 4.32
CA THR A 241 26.80 21.85 3.76
C THR A 241 27.91 21.98 4.81
N GLY A 242 29.14 21.58 4.46
CA GLY A 242 30.27 21.68 5.37
C GLY A 242 30.48 23.13 5.84
N PRO A 243 30.69 23.38 7.15
CA PRO A 243 31.11 22.43 8.18
C PRO A 243 29.96 21.72 8.94
N CYS A 244 28.69 21.92 8.59
CA CYS A 244 27.61 21.12 9.17
C CYS A 244 27.65 19.67 8.67
N ALA A 245 27.29 18.73 9.55
CA ALA A 245 27.14 17.32 9.21
C ALA A 245 25.79 17.04 8.54
N ASN A 246 25.69 15.91 7.84
CA ASN A 246 24.41 15.38 7.37
C ASN A 246 23.46 15.12 8.53
N ALA A 247 22.18 15.39 8.31
CA ALA A 247 21.10 14.96 9.21
C ALA A 247 20.38 13.74 8.62
N SER A 248 19.84 12.90 9.50
CA SER A 248 19.03 11.75 9.09
C SER A 248 17.92 11.46 10.09
N ALA A 249 16.74 11.13 9.58
CA ALA A 249 15.61 10.61 10.34
C ALA A 249 15.11 9.32 9.69
N SER A 250 14.32 8.52 10.41
CA SER A 250 13.82 7.25 9.89
C SER A 250 12.33 7.05 10.12
N VAL A 251 11.62 6.60 9.10
CA VAL A 251 10.27 6.06 9.22
C VAL A 251 10.37 4.55 9.41
N THR A 252 9.77 4.04 10.49
CA THR A 252 9.55 2.59 10.64
C THR A 252 8.22 2.23 10.00
N VAL A 253 8.26 1.49 8.89
CA VAL A 253 7.07 0.98 8.21
C VAL A 253 6.72 -0.39 8.80
N ASN A 254 5.52 -0.49 9.38
CA ASN A 254 4.94 -1.74 9.86
C ASN A 254 3.71 -2.07 9.03
N GLU A 255 3.83 -3.09 8.18
CA GLU A 255 2.67 -3.63 7.48
C GLU A 255 1.78 -4.48 8.39
N ILE A 256 0.48 -4.26 8.25
CA ILE A 256 -0.57 -5.07 8.83
C ILE A 256 -1.05 -6.03 7.73
N PRO A 257 -0.97 -7.36 7.92
CA PRO A 257 -1.51 -8.31 6.96
C PRO A 257 -3.02 -8.15 6.88
N VAL A 258 -3.58 -8.21 5.67
CA VAL A 258 -5.02 -8.49 5.52
C VAL A 258 -5.29 -9.90 6.04
N LEU A 259 -6.37 -10.05 6.82
CA LEU A 259 -6.84 -11.37 7.25
C LEU A 259 -7.87 -11.88 6.26
N THR A 260 -7.86 -13.19 6.00
CA THR A 260 -8.94 -13.85 5.25
C THR A 260 -9.79 -14.75 6.13
N ALA A 261 -11.10 -14.74 5.89
CA ALA A 261 -12.07 -15.64 6.53
C ALA A 261 -12.12 -17.03 5.87
N GLY A 262 -11.40 -17.24 4.78
CA GLY A 262 -11.43 -18.46 3.98
C GLY A 262 -12.50 -18.44 2.88
N ASP A 263 -12.67 -19.58 2.22
CA ASP A 263 -13.65 -19.72 1.13
C ASP A 263 -15.10 -19.84 1.64
N ASP A 264 -16.05 -19.24 0.90
CA ASP A 264 -17.48 -19.55 1.01
C ASP A 264 -17.74 -21.05 0.77
N ASN A 265 -18.61 -21.67 1.57
CA ASN A 265 -18.86 -23.11 1.50
C ASN A 265 -20.34 -23.47 1.74
N SER A 266 -20.73 -24.69 1.38
CA SER A 266 -22.09 -25.18 1.63
C SER A 266 -22.12 -26.66 2.00
N ALA A 267 -23.06 -27.01 2.86
CA ALA A 267 -23.28 -28.38 3.30
C ALA A 267 -24.78 -28.73 3.28
N THR A 268 -25.07 -30.01 3.10
CA THR A 268 -26.43 -30.54 3.20
C THR A 268 -26.43 -31.68 4.21
N ILE A 269 -27.25 -31.58 5.26
CA ILE A 269 -27.37 -32.62 6.30
C ILE A 269 -28.81 -33.12 6.45
N CYS A 270 -28.94 -34.30 7.03
CA CYS A 270 -30.25 -34.91 7.32
C CYS A 270 -30.92 -34.24 8.52
N ALA A 271 -32.22 -33.98 8.43
CA ALA A 271 -32.96 -33.33 9.51
C ALA A 271 -32.80 -34.10 10.85
N GLY A 272 -32.45 -33.36 11.91
CA GLY A 272 -32.10 -33.93 13.23
C GLY A 272 -30.60 -34.25 13.43
N SER A 273 -29.77 -34.09 12.40
CA SER A 273 -28.30 -34.16 12.51
C SER A 273 -27.70 -32.80 12.91
N ASN A 274 -26.42 -32.79 13.24
CA ASN A 274 -25.61 -31.57 13.34
C ASN A 274 -24.34 -31.70 12.48
N ILE A 275 -23.66 -30.57 12.24
CA ILE A 275 -22.36 -30.49 11.59
C ILE A 275 -21.50 -29.44 12.28
N ASP A 276 -20.20 -29.66 12.32
CA ASP A 276 -19.21 -28.67 12.75
C ASP A 276 -18.63 -27.98 11.50
N LEU A 277 -19.05 -26.74 11.26
CA LEU A 277 -18.64 -25.95 10.09
C LEU A 277 -17.14 -25.61 10.10
N SER A 278 -16.44 -25.71 11.23
CA SER A 278 -14.99 -25.55 11.26
C SER A 278 -14.25 -26.66 10.49
N THR A 279 -14.90 -27.80 10.24
CA THR A 279 -14.38 -28.87 9.37
C THR A 279 -14.47 -28.56 7.87
N LEU A 280 -15.19 -27.49 7.50
CA LEU A 280 -15.38 -27.01 6.13
C LEU A 280 -14.60 -25.72 5.85
N LEU A 281 -13.88 -25.20 6.85
CA LEU A 281 -13.16 -23.93 6.81
C LEU A 281 -11.79 -24.15 6.12
N SER A 282 -11.63 -23.66 4.88
CA SER A 282 -10.37 -23.67 4.12
C SER A 282 -9.81 -22.27 3.94
N GLY A 283 -8.48 -22.12 3.98
CA GLY A 283 -7.78 -20.85 3.75
C GLY A 283 -7.84 -19.81 4.88
N ALA A 284 -8.76 -19.94 5.84
CA ALA A 284 -9.03 -18.95 6.88
C ALA A 284 -7.90 -18.72 7.89
N ASP A 285 -7.73 -17.46 8.30
CA ASP A 285 -6.83 -17.04 9.38
C ASP A 285 -7.36 -17.37 10.78
N ALA A 286 -6.44 -17.59 11.72
CA ALA A 286 -6.76 -17.93 13.09
C ALA A 286 -7.24 -16.71 13.90
N GLY A 287 -8.31 -16.90 14.68
CA GLY A 287 -8.82 -15.91 15.64
C GLY A 287 -10.14 -15.25 15.26
N GLY A 288 -10.67 -15.54 14.07
CA GLY A 288 -12.03 -15.13 13.67
C GLY A 288 -13.13 -15.77 14.51
N THR A 289 -14.33 -15.21 14.39
CA THR A 289 -15.51 -15.56 15.20
C THR A 289 -16.67 -16.07 14.35
N TRP A 290 -17.48 -16.97 14.91
CA TRP A 290 -18.67 -17.54 14.26
C TRP A 290 -19.94 -16.83 14.74
N SER A 291 -20.85 -16.49 13.81
CA SER A 291 -22.09 -15.74 14.12
C SER A 291 -23.00 -16.40 15.17
N SER A 292 -22.97 -17.73 15.31
CA SER A 292 -23.66 -18.46 16.38
C SER A 292 -22.89 -19.71 16.86
N GLY A 293 -21.56 -19.73 16.71
CA GLY A 293 -20.72 -20.91 16.92
C GLY A 293 -20.63 -21.85 15.72
N PRO A 294 -19.62 -22.75 15.67
CA PRO A 294 -19.35 -23.60 14.49
C PRO A 294 -20.23 -24.86 14.41
N VAL A 295 -20.73 -25.38 15.55
CA VAL A 295 -21.56 -26.60 15.58
C VAL A 295 -23.03 -26.22 15.49
N VAL A 296 -23.68 -26.64 14.39
CA VAL A 296 -25.02 -26.18 13.99
C VAL A 296 -25.92 -27.34 13.55
N SER A 297 -27.23 -27.15 13.67
CA SER A 297 -28.26 -28.18 13.41
C SER A 297 -29.55 -27.64 12.79
N THR A 298 -29.51 -26.43 12.23
CA THR A 298 -30.66 -25.71 11.69
C THR A 298 -30.29 -25.16 10.31
N ALA A 299 -31.23 -25.16 9.36
CA ALA A 299 -30.97 -24.63 8.02
C ALA A 299 -30.82 -23.11 8.06
N GLY A 300 -29.85 -22.57 7.31
CA GLY A 300 -29.55 -21.15 7.27
C GLY A 300 -28.12 -20.85 6.84
N THR A 301 -27.78 -19.56 6.77
CA THR A 301 -26.41 -19.09 6.52
C THR A 301 -25.73 -18.73 7.82
N TYR A 302 -24.57 -19.30 8.05
CA TYR A 302 -23.68 -19.01 9.16
C TYR A 302 -22.44 -18.29 8.62
N THR A 303 -21.81 -17.41 9.40
CA THR A 303 -20.63 -16.68 8.92
C THR A 303 -19.44 -16.89 9.86
N TYR A 304 -18.26 -17.04 9.27
CA TYR A 304 -16.99 -16.87 9.95
C TYR A 304 -16.44 -15.48 9.61
N THR A 305 -16.00 -14.73 10.61
CA THR A 305 -15.61 -13.33 10.45
C THR A 305 -14.28 -13.07 11.14
N VAL A 306 -13.29 -12.64 10.36
CA VAL A 306 -11.99 -12.12 10.83
C VAL A 306 -11.95 -10.61 10.65
N SER A 307 -11.28 -9.88 11.54
CA SER A 307 -11.15 -8.43 11.43
C SER A 307 -9.92 -7.90 12.15
N ASN A 308 -9.24 -6.91 11.57
CA ASN A 308 -8.15 -6.18 12.20
C ASN A 308 -8.18 -4.69 11.80
N GLY A 309 -7.07 -3.96 11.96
CA GLY A 309 -6.98 -2.54 11.59
C GLY A 309 -7.16 -2.24 10.10
N CYS A 310 -7.09 -3.25 9.22
CA CYS A 310 -7.20 -3.11 7.77
C CYS A 310 -8.57 -3.50 7.20
N GLY A 311 -9.51 -3.93 8.04
CA GLY A 311 -10.87 -4.26 7.63
C GLY A 311 -11.38 -5.55 8.25
N THR A 312 -12.40 -6.11 7.59
CA THR A 312 -13.14 -7.31 8.01
C THR A 312 -13.38 -8.17 6.78
N ASP A 313 -13.05 -9.45 6.87
CA ASP A 313 -13.41 -10.46 5.85
C ASP A 313 -14.43 -11.45 6.43
N VAL A 314 -15.29 -12.00 5.57
CA VAL A 314 -16.46 -12.79 5.96
C VAL A 314 -16.70 -13.95 4.99
N ALA A 315 -16.46 -15.17 5.47
CA ALA A 315 -16.79 -16.40 4.74
C ALA A 315 -18.18 -16.91 5.17
N SER A 316 -19.01 -17.24 4.18
CA SER A 316 -20.40 -17.63 4.33
C SER A 316 -20.59 -19.14 4.15
N PHE A 317 -21.26 -19.75 5.12
CA PHE A 317 -21.51 -21.18 5.21
C PHE A 317 -23.01 -21.45 5.15
N THR A 318 -23.50 -21.85 3.98
CA THR A 318 -24.92 -22.21 3.79
C THR A 318 -25.17 -23.65 4.18
N LEU A 319 -25.92 -23.86 5.26
CA LEU A 319 -26.39 -25.17 5.69
C LEU A 319 -27.80 -25.44 5.17
N ASN A 320 -27.91 -26.39 4.25
CA ASN A 320 -29.17 -26.94 3.78
C ASN A 320 -29.56 -28.17 4.61
N MET A 321 -30.86 -28.42 4.76
CA MET A 321 -31.37 -29.62 5.43
C MET A 321 -32.26 -30.42 4.49
N THR A 322 -31.88 -31.67 4.22
CA THR A 322 -32.74 -32.66 3.56
C THR A 322 -33.71 -33.26 4.58
N PRO A 323 -35.03 -33.27 4.31
CA PRO A 323 -36.02 -33.87 5.20
C PRO A 323 -35.74 -35.35 5.48
N ILE A 324 -36.11 -35.78 6.69
CA ILE A 324 -36.41 -37.19 6.95
C ILE A 324 -37.67 -37.55 6.15
N LEU A 325 -37.64 -38.71 5.50
CA LEU A 325 -38.75 -39.21 4.70
C LEU A 325 -39.77 -39.94 5.58
N SER A 326 -41.02 -39.99 5.11
CA SER A 326 -41.99 -40.99 5.57
C SER A 326 -42.61 -41.77 4.41
N ALA A 327 -42.66 -43.08 4.56
CA ALA A 327 -43.43 -43.98 3.70
C ALA A 327 -44.90 -44.08 4.12
N GLY A 328 -45.33 -43.34 5.14
CA GLY A 328 -46.69 -43.38 5.69
C GLY A 328 -46.90 -44.50 6.71
N THR A 329 -48.16 -44.82 6.99
CA THR A 329 -48.54 -45.81 8.02
C THR A 329 -48.79 -47.20 7.46
N ASP A 330 -48.28 -48.23 8.16
CA ASP A 330 -48.68 -49.64 7.97
C ASP A 330 -50.21 -49.81 7.96
N ASN A 331 -50.72 -50.70 7.11
CA ASN A 331 -52.15 -50.92 6.93
C ASN A 331 -52.50 -52.37 6.53
N SER A 332 -53.78 -52.71 6.44
CA SER A 332 -54.23 -54.05 6.02
C SER A 332 -55.54 -54.01 5.25
N ALA A 333 -55.73 -54.98 4.35
CA ALA A 333 -56.93 -55.14 3.53
C ALA A 333 -57.40 -56.59 3.51
N THR A 334 -58.70 -56.82 3.64
CA THR A 334 -59.33 -58.12 3.41
C THR A 334 -60.15 -58.06 2.13
N ILE A 335 -59.89 -58.96 1.20
CA ILE A 335 -60.58 -59.06 -0.10
C ILE A 335 -61.14 -60.47 -0.30
N CYS A 336 -62.13 -60.58 -1.17
CA CYS A 336 -62.72 -61.85 -1.57
C CYS A 336 -61.93 -62.48 -2.73
N ALA A 337 -61.90 -63.81 -2.79
CA ALA A 337 -61.23 -64.54 -3.86
C ALA A 337 -61.81 -64.18 -5.24
N GLY A 338 -60.97 -63.64 -6.12
CA GLY A 338 -61.36 -63.11 -7.43
C GLY A 338 -61.46 -61.58 -7.50
N SER A 339 -61.47 -60.88 -6.36
CA SER A 339 -61.38 -59.42 -6.28
C SER A 339 -59.93 -58.92 -6.21
N SER A 340 -59.74 -57.61 -6.39
CA SER A 340 -58.48 -56.89 -6.18
C SER A 340 -58.69 -55.64 -5.31
N VAL A 341 -57.64 -55.20 -4.62
CA VAL A 341 -57.59 -53.91 -3.90
C VAL A 341 -56.45 -53.05 -4.46
N ASP A 342 -56.67 -51.74 -4.52
CA ASP A 342 -55.61 -50.77 -4.76
C ASP A 342 -55.08 -50.26 -3.42
N LEU A 343 -53.85 -50.63 -3.07
CA LEU A 343 -53.23 -50.26 -1.80
C LEU A 343 -52.88 -48.76 -1.72
N SER A 344 -52.85 -48.04 -2.84
CA SER A 344 -52.63 -46.59 -2.83
C SER A 344 -53.80 -45.83 -2.19
N THR A 345 -55.03 -46.39 -2.20
CA THR A 345 -56.17 -45.79 -1.47
C THR A 345 -56.12 -46.03 0.04
N LEU A 346 -55.15 -46.82 0.52
CA LEU A 346 -54.92 -47.13 1.93
C LEU A 346 -53.62 -46.50 2.46
N LEU A 347 -52.83 -45.88 1.58
CA LEU A 347 -51.59 -45.18 1.89
C LEU A 347 -51.91 -43.78 2.42
N SER A 348 -51.45 -43.45 3.63
CA SER A 348 -51.67 -42.13 4.25
C SER A 348 -50.41 -41.63 4.95
N GLY A 349 -50.17 -40.32 4.88
CA GLY A 349 -48.98 -39.68 5.48
C GLY A 349 -47.65 -39.96 4.76
N ALA A 350 -47.69 -40.47 3.53
CA ALA A 350 -46.50 -40.87 2.77
C ALA A 350 -46.02 -39.79 1.81
N ASP A 351 -44.70 -39.67 1.65
CA ASP A 351 -44.07 -38.76 0.70
C ASP A 351 -44.26 -39.21 -0.76
N THR A 352 -44.31 -38.23 -1.66
CA THR A 352 -44.48 -38.45 -3.11
C THR A 352 -43.22 -39.00 -3.76
N GLY A 353 -43.36 -40.06 -4.57
CA GLY A 353 -42.27 -40.61 -5.39
C GLY A 353 -41.63 -41.90 -4.86
N GLY A 354 -42.18 -42.50 -3.81
CA GLY A 354 -41.81 -43.85 -3.38
C GLY A 354 -42.29 -44.95 -4.35
N THR A 355 -41.79 -46.16 -4.14
CA THR A 355 -42.02 -47.32 -5.01
C THR A 355 -42.71 -48.47 -4.29
N TRP A 356 -43.63 -49.15 -4.97
CA TRP A 356 -44.29 -50.36 -4.50
C TRP A 356 -43.53 -51.63 -4.89
N SER A 357 -43.35 -52.56 -3.95
CA SER A 357 -42.65 -53.84 -4.14
C SER A 357 -43.14 -54.72 -5.32
N SER A 358 -44.42 -54.62 -5.70
CA SER A 358 -44.97 -55.29 -6.90
C SER A 358 -46.14 -54.52 -7.56
N GLY A 359 -46.18 -53.20 -7.36
CA GLY A 359 -47.30 -52.34 -7.76
C GLY A 359 -48.39 -52.21 -6.68
N PRO A 360 -49.29 -51.21 -6.80
CA PRO A 360 -50.30 -50.94 -5.77
C PRO A 360 -51.58 -51.79 -5.90
N VAL A 361 -51.95 -52.24 -7.10
CA VAL A 361 -53.17 -53.02 -7.33
C VAL A 361 -52.86 -54.51 -7.22
N VAL A 362 -53.47 -55.19 -6.24
CA VAL A 362 -53.13 -56.58 -5.89
C VAL A 362 -54.38 -57.44 -5.61
N SER A 363 -54.31 -58.73 -5.95
CA SER A 363 -55.41 -59.70 -5.79
C SER A 363 -54.99 -60.99 -5.05
N THR A 364 -53.75 -61.03 -4.54
CA THR A 364 -53.14 -62.20 -3.88
C THR A 364 -52.85 -61.90 -2.41
N ALA A 365 -53.03 -62.89 -1.54
CA ALA A 365 -52.67 -62.75 -0.13
C ALA A 365 -51.16 -62.63 0.05
N GLY A 366 -50.71 -61.74 0.92
CA GLY A 366 -49.29 -61.45 1.13
C GLY A 366 -49.05 -60.09 1.79
N THR A 367 -47.77 -59.76 1.98
CA THR A 367 -47.34 -58.44 2.46
C THR A 367 -46.65 -57.69 1.32
N TYR A 368 -47.07 -56.45 1.12
CA TYR A 368 -46.59 -55.53 0.09
C TYR A 368 -46.02 -54.30 0.77
N THR A 369 -44.93 -53.75 0.27
CA THR A 369 -44.32 -52.54 0.86
C THR A 369 -44.34 -51.36 -0.12
N TYR A 370 -44.55 -50.16 0.43
CA TYR A 370 -44.21 -48.89 -0.19
C TYR A 370 -42.92 -48.38 0.47
N THR A 371 -41.93 -48.01 -0.34
CA THR A 371 -40.60 -47.59 0.13
C THR A 371 -40.25 -46.23 -0.46
N VAL A 372 -39.81 -45.31 0.40
CA VAL A 372 -39.29 -43.99 -0.01
C VAL A 372 -37.82 -43.92 0.41
N SER A 373 -36.95 -43.39 -0.45
CA SER A 373 -35.51 -43.38 -0.24
C SER A 373 -34.83 -42.13 -0.78
N ASN A 374 -33.93 -41.53 -0.01
CA ASN A 374 -33.09 -40.40 -0.43
C ASN A 374 -31.67 -40.56 0.16
N GLY A 375 -30.81 -39.53 0.02
CA GLY A 375 -29.45 -39.54 0.57
C GLY A 375 -29.34 -39.66 2.10
N CYS A 376 -30.45 -39.56 2.83
CA CYS A 376 -30.52 -39.67 4.29
C CYS A 376 -31.04 -41.01 4.80
N GLY A 377 -31.49 -41.91 3.92
CA GLY A 377 -31.94 -43.24 4.29
C GLY A 377 -33.17 -43.72 3.53
N THR A 378 -33.84 -44.72 4.10
CA THR A 378 -35.00 -45.40 3.53
C THR A 378 -36.07 -45.58 4.60
N ASP A 379 -37.31 -45.20 4.32
CA ASP A 379 -38.47 -45.55 5.15
C ASP A 379 -39.41 -46.51 4.40
N VAL A 380 -40.15 -47.34 5.14
CA VAL A 380 -40.95 -48.45 4.59
C VAL A 380 -42.27 -48.62 5.34
N ALA A 381 -43.39 -48.48 4.63
CA ALA A 381 -44.72 -48.84 5.12
C ALA A 381 -45.17 -50.18 4.55
N SER A 382 -45.79 -51.01 5.40
CA SER A 382 -46.15 -52.40 5.13
C SER A 382 -47.67 -52.61 5.07
N PHE A 383 -48.12 -53.26 4.00
CA PHE A 383 -49.53 -53.49 3.68
C PHE A 383 -49.81 -54.99 3.62
N THR A 384 -50.63 -55.49 4.54
CA THR A 384 -50.98 -56.93 4.59
C THR A 384 -52.34 -57.19 3.95
N VAL A 385 -52.37 -58.03 2.91
CA VAL A 385 -53.59 -58.43 2.20
C VAL A 385 -53.99 -59.86 2.55
N ILE A 386 -55.25 -60.03 2.95
CA ILE A 386 -55.87 -61.30 3.31
C ILE A 386 -56.95 -61.62 2.27
N VAL A 387 -56.90 -62.82 1.68
CA VAL A 387 -57.91 -63.29 0.71
C VAL A 387 -58.85 -64.29 1.39
N THR A 388 -60.16 -64.00 1.38
CA THR A 388 -61.21 -64.88 1.91
C THR A 388 -61.93 -65.61 0.78
N LEU A 389 -62.18 -66.91 0.96
CA LEU A 389 -62.90 -67.73 -0.03
C LEU A 389 -64.41 -67.44 -0.02
N LEU A 390 -65.04 -67.62 -1.18
CA LEU A 390 -66.50 -67.63 -1.31
C LEU A 390 -67.09 -68.81 -0.50
N PRO A 391 -68.27 -68.66 0.12
CA PRO A 391 -68.94 -69.74 0.83
C PRO A 391 -69.52 -70.76 -0.17
N SER A 392 -69.77 -72.00 0.27
CA SER A 392 -70.62 -72.91 -0.51
C SER A 392 -71.52 -73.82 0.33
N ALA A 393 -72.75 -74.01 -0.16
CA ALA A 393 -73.86 -74.66 0.51
C ALA A 393 -74.05 -76.15 0.19
N GLY A 394 -73.35 -76.69 -0.81
CA GLY A 394 -73.43 -78.10 -1.23
C GLY A 394 -74.31 -78.35 -2.46
N ASP A 395 -74.68 -79.62 -2.66
CA ASP A 395 -75.45 -80.10 -3.82
C ASP A 395 -76.98 -80.19 -3.55
N ASP A 396 -77.79 -80.06 -4.60
CA ASP A 396 -79.27 -80.21 -4.55
C ASP A 396 -79.74 -81.69 -4.44
N GLY A 397 -80.93 -81.92 -3.87
CA GLY A 397 -81.47 -83.27 -3.62
C GLY A 397 -83.01 -83.37 -3.53
N SER A 398 -83.57 -84.59 -3.41
CA SER A 398 -85.03 -84.79 -3.30
C SER A 398 -85.51 -86.13 -2.69
N THR A 399 -86.76 -86.17 -2.22
CA THR A 399 -87.44 -87.36 -1.66
C THR A 399 -88.99 -87.27 -1.76
N THR A 400 -89.76 -88.27 -1.31
CA THR A 400 -91.24 -88.33 -1.42
C THR A 400 -91.91 -89.06 -0.24
N ILE A 401 -93.02 -88.52 0.30
CA ILE A 401 -93.81 -89.06 1.42
C ILE A 401 -95.34 -88.88 1.23
N CYS A 402 -96.15 -89.44 2.13
CA CYS A 402 -97.59 -89.14 2.23
C CYS A 402 -97.86 -88.01 3.24
N SER A 403 -98.93 -87.23 3.05
CA SER A 403 -99.29 -86.09 3.90
C SER A 403 -99.34 -86.44 5.40
N GLY A 404 -98.52 -85.73 6.19
CA GLY A 404 -98.46 -85.85 7.65
C GLY A 404 -97.35 -86.76 8.19
N LEU A 405 -96.49 -87.31 7.33
CA LEU A 405 -95.25 -88.01 7.75
C LEU A 405 -94.07 -87.02 7.89
N SER A 406 -92.97 -87.47 8.51
CA SER A 406 -91.79 -86.65 8.83
C SER A 406 -90.51 -87.18 8.16
N VAL A 407 -89.57 -86.27 7.85
CA VAL A 407 -88.26 -86.57 7.26
C VAL A 407 -87.19 -85.62 7.83
N ASP A 408 -85.92 -86.05 7.83
CA ASP A 408 -84.76 -85.27 8.30
C ASP A 408 -83.87 -84.86 7.11
N LEU A 409 -83.77 -83.54 6.88
CA LEU A 409 -83.10 -82.95 5.72
C LEU A 409 -81.57 -82.99 5.81
N ASP A 410 -80.97 -83.03 7.02
CA ASP A 410 -79.51 -83.09 7.16
C ASP A 410 -78.94 -84.41 6.59
N THR A 411 -79.76 -85.47 6.57
CA THR A 411 -79.39 -86.76 5.97
C THR A 411 -79.34 -86.75 4.43
N LEU A 412 -79.71 -85.62 3.81
CA LEU A 412 -79.81 -85.44 2.35
C LEU A 412 -78.84 -84.37 1.81
N LEU A 413 -78.02 -83.74 2.64
CA LEU A 413 -76.98 -82.78 2.23
C LEU A 413 -75.64 -83.46 1.89
N SER A 414 -74.95 -82.92 0.88
CA SER A 414 -73.53 -83.23 0.59
C SER A 414 -72.78 -81.99 0.08
N GLY A 415 -71.45 -81.97 0.26
CA GLY A 415 -70.56 -81.01 -0.40
C GLY A 415 -70.40 -79.64 0.27
N ASN A 416 -71.19 -79.30 1.29
CA ASN A 416 -71.12 -77.99 1.95
C ASN A 416 -69.77 -77.74 2.65
N THR A 417 -69.21 -76.54 2.47
CA THR A 417 -67.88 -76.19 3.03
C THR A 417 -67.93 -75.49 4.38
N MET A 418 -69.13 -75.05 4.80
CA MET A 418 -69.39 -74.35 6.06
C MET A 418 -70.75 -74.76 6.65
N VAL A 419 -70.98 -74.39 7.91
CA VAL A 419 -72.30 -74.53 8.56
C VAL A 419 -73.20 -73.37 8.13
N GLY A 420 -74.31 -73.70 7.47
CA GLY A 420 -75.40 -72.81 7.10
C GLY A 420 -76.66 -73.00 7.95
N THR A 421 -77.78 -72.45 7.49
CA THR A 421 -79.10 -72.56 8.14
C THR A 421 -80.19 -72.97 7.14
N TRP A 422 -81.14 -73.78 7.61
CA TRP A 422 -82.32 -74.17 6.83
C TRP A 422 -83.37 -73.05 6.78
N SER A 423 -83.98 -72.83 5.62
CA SER A 423 -85.05 -71.84 5.41
C SER A 423 -86.30 -72.07 6.28
N GLY A 424 -86.51 -73.28 6.77
CA GLY A 424 -87.58 -73.64 7.73
C GLY A 424 -87.18 -73.57 9.21
N GLY A 425 -85.94 -73.23 9.54
CA GLY A 425 -85.42 -73.16 10.93
C GLY A 425 -85.22 -74.52 11.64
N SER A 426 -85.67 -75.63 11.03
CA SER A 426 -85.53 -77.01 11.51
C SER A 426 -85.05 -77.89 10.36
N ASN A 427 -84.17 -78.85 10.66
CA ASN A 427 -83.75 -79.92 9.73
C ASN A 427 -84.81 -81.02 9.61
N ILE A 428 -85.53 -81.33 10.70
CA ILE A 428 -86.66 -82.27 10.69
C ILE A 428 -87.93 -81.51 10.27
N VAL A 429 -88.61 -82.04 9.25
CA VAL A 429 -89.79 -81.41 8.63
C VAL A 429 -90.90 -82.44 8.37
N SER A 430 -92.16 -82.01 8.46
CA SER A 430 -93.35 -82.86 8.24
C SER A 430 -94.33 -82.23 7.24
N PRO A 431 -93.95 -82.08 5.96
CA PRO A 431 -94.76 -81.36 5.00
C PRO A 431 -96.10 -82.08 4.66
N ILE A 432 -97.13 -81.26 4.45
CA ILE A 432 -98.48 -81.68 4.01
C ILE A 432 -98.72 -81.40 2.52
N SER A 433 -97.74 -80.78 1.83
CA SER A 433 -97.72 -80.51 0.40
C SER A 433 -96.26 -80.51 -0.07
N SER A 434 -96.00 -80.79 -1.36
CA SER A 434 -94.63 -80.82 -1.88
C SER A 434 -93.91 -79.49 -1.61
N THR A 435 -92.81 -79.52 -0.86
CA THR A 435 -92.11 -78.34 -0.33
C THR A 435 -90.62 -78.45 -0.55
N GLY A 436 -90.00 -77.37 -1.04
CA GLY A 436 -88.55 -77.22 -1.13
C GLY A 436 -87.99 -76.50 0.10
N TYR A 437 -86.83 -76.96 0.58
CA TYR A 437 -86.11 -76.40 1.72
C TYR A 437 -84.70 -76.03 1.28
N ASN A 438 -84.27 -74.80 1.58
CA ASN A 438 -82.95 -74.31 1.21
C ASN A 438 -82.02 -74.35 2.41
N TYR A 439 -80.83 -74.91 2.25
CA TYR A 439 -79.71 -74.73 3.16
C TYR A 439 -78.88 -73.55 2.69
N VAL A 440 -78.85 -72.45 3.45
CA VAL A 440 -78.20 -71.20 3.05
C VAL A 440 -76.93 -70.98 3.88
N VAL A 441 -75.82 -70.73 3.20
CA VAL A 441 -74.53 -70.37 3.80
C VAL A 441 -74.22 -68.92 3.46
N THR A 442 -73.66 -68.15 4.40
CA THR A 442 -73.31 -66.73 4.17
C THR A 442 -72.02 -66.39 4.91
N ASN A 443 -71.13 -65.64 4.26
CA ASN A 443 -69.95 -65.04 4.88
C ASN A 443 -69.76 -63.59 4.38
N GLY A 444 -68.66 -62.93 4.77
CA GLY A 444 -68.38 -61.53 4.37
C GLY A 444 -68.19 -61.30 2.87
N CYS A 445 -68.15 -62.35 2.05
CA CYS A 445 -67.98 -62.31 0.60
C CYS A 445 -69.24 -62.72 -0.21
N GLY A 446 -70.36 -63.03 0.45
CA GLY A 446 -71.63 -63.35 -0.20
C GLY A 446 -72.39 -64.49 0.46
N ASN A 447 -73.38 -65.02 -0.26
CA ASN A 447 -74.19 -66.16 0.14
C ASN A 447 -74.33 -67.20 -0.98
N ASP A 448 -74.49 -68.46 -0.59
CA ASP A 448 -74.77 -69.61 -1.46
C ASP A 448 -75.91 -70.45 -0.86
N ALA A 449 -76.63 -71.22 -1.68
CA ALA A 449 -77.79 -72.00 -1.23
C ALA A 449 -78.03 -73.29 -2.04
N ALA A 450 -78.20 -74.41 -1.34
CA ALA A 450 -78.58 -75.71 -1.90
C ALA A 450 -80.04 -76.05 -1.56
N LEU A 451 -80.76 -76.73 -2.46
CA LEU A 451 -82.19 -77.03 -2.39
C LEU A 451 -82.48 -78.53 -2.23
N ILE A 452 -83.21 -78.89 -1.17
CA ILE A 452 -83.78 -80.23 -0.96
C ILE A 452 -85.30 -80.21 -1.15
N LEU A 453 -85.82 -81.00 -2.09
CA LEU A 453 -87.25 -81.09 -2.43
C LEU A 453 -87.94 -82.32 -1.80
N VAL A 454 -88.92 -82.10 -0.92
CA VAL A 454 -89.76 -83.16 -0.32
C VAL A 454 -91.14 -83.17 -0.96
N ASN A 455 -91.49 -84.23 -1.70
CA ASN A 455 -92.78 -84.35 -2.39
C ASN A 455 -93.87 -85.01 -1.52
N VAL A 456 -95.14 -84.59 -1.64
CA VAL A 456 -96.24 -85.04 -0.77
C VAL A 456 -97.57 -85.25 -1.51
N THR A 457 -98.31 -86.31 -1.17
CA THR A 457 -99.67 -86.63 -1.67
C THR A 457 -100.76 -86.50 -0.58
N ALA A 458 -101.98 -86.08 -0.98
CA ALA A 458 -103.07 -85.64 -0.09
C ALA A 458 -104.48 -86.14 -0.50
N THR A 459 -105.51 -85.77 0.27
CA THR A 459 -106.95 -86.13 0.11
C THR A 459 -107.84 -84.88 0.28
N ASP A 460 -108.95 -84.74 -0.45
CA ASP A 460 -109.49 -83.42 -0.82
C ASP A 460 -111.03 -83.23 -0.68
N THR A 461 -111.49 -81.97 -0.72
CA THR A 461 -112.88 -81.47 -0.79
C THR A 461 -112.86 -79.96 -1.15
N THR A 462 -113.54 -79.57 -2.23
CA THR A 462 -113.50 -78.27 -2.93
C THR A 462 -114.76 -77.40 -2.80
N VAL A 463 -114.58 -76.08 -2.96
CA VAL A 463 -115.61 -75.02 -2.91
C VAL A 463 -115.21 -73.86 -3.85
N VAL A 464 -116.15 -73.17 -4.50
CA VAL A 464 -115.90 -72.15 -5.54
C VAL A 464 -116.70 -70.86 -5.28
N ASN A 465 -116.09 -69.67 -5.37
CA ASN A 465 -116.76 -68.37 -5.18
C ASN A 465 -116.50 -67.41 -6.36
N VAL A 466 -117.45 -66.52 -6.69
CA VAL A 466 -117.41 -65.65 -7.88
C VAL A 466 -117.87 -64.20 -7.56
N SER A 467 -117.63 -63.24 -8.46
CA SER A 467 -118.26 -61.90 -8.52
C SER A 467 -118.22 -61.36 -9.95
N ALA A 468 -119.12 -60.45 -10.32
CA ALA A 468 -119.37 -59.99 -11.69
C ALA A 468 -119.90 -58.53 -11.73
N CYS A 469 -120.28 -58.07 -12.92
CA CYS A 469 -121.27 -57.00 -13.07
C CYS A 469 -122.51 -57.56 -13.80
N GLU A 470 -123.68 -57.16 -13.33
CA GLU A 470 -125.02 -57.52 -13.83
C GLU A 470 -125.45 -59.02 -13.78
N SER A 471 -124.67 -60.05 -14.19
CA SER A 471 -125.05 -61.49 -14.04
C SER A 471 -123.92 -62.54 -14.21
N TYR A 472 -124.17 -63.84 -13.93
CA TYR A 472 -123.19 -64.96 -14.03
C TYR A 472 -123.80 -66.39 -14.20
N THR A 473 -123.01 -67.40 -14.65
CA THR A 473 -123.43 -68.81 -14.89
C THR A 473 -122.41 -69.85 -14.40
N TRP A 474 -122.82 -70.96 -13.76
CA TRP A 474 -121.90 -72.01 -13.25
C TRP A 474 -121.78 -73.25 -14.14
N ALA A 475 -120.55 -73.67 -14.42
CA ALA A 475 -120.23 -74.74 -15.38
C ALA A 475 -120.37 -76.18 -14.83
N VAL A 476 -120.29 -76.39 -13.50
CA VAL A 476 -120.35 -77.76 -12.91
C VAL A 476 -121.73 -78.39 -13.04
N ASN A 477 -122.80 -77.58 -13.10
CA ASN A 477 -124.18 -78.04 -13.30
C ASN A 477 -124.99 -77.30 -14.39
N GLY A 478 -124.48 -76.20 -14.95
CA GLY A 478 -125.06 -75.51 -16.11
C GLY A 478 -126.11 -74.42 -15.83
N VAL A 479 -126.17 -73.84 -14.62
CA VAL A 479 -127.26 -72.91 -14.21
C VAL A 479 -126.80 -71.43 -14.15
N THR A 480 -127.69 -70.51 -14.55
CA THR A 480 -127.45 -69.04 -14.59
C THR A 480 -128.12 -68.31 -13.42
N TYR A 481 -127.46 -67.27 -12.90
CA TYR A 481 -127.82 -66.51 -11.71
C TYR A 481 -127.68 -65.00 -11.94
N SER A 482 -128.72 -64.23 -11.57
CA SER A 482 -128.72 -62.76 -11.57
C SER A 482 -128.76 -62.18 -10.13
N SER A 483 -128.47 -63.00 -9.13
CA SER A 483 -128.41 -62.69 -7.69
C SER A 483 -127.66 -63.83 -6.96
N GLY A 484 -126.97 -63.56 -5.85
CA GLY A 484 -126.10 -64.56 -5.18
C GLY A 484 -126.80 -65.70 -4.43
N GLY A 485 -126.12 -66.86 -4.32
CA GLY A 485 -126.59 -68.12 -3.69
C GLY A 485 -125.49 -69.21 -3.65
N SER A 486 -125.79 -70.47 -3.24
CA SER A 486 -124.81 -71.58 -3.07
C SER A 486 -125.38 -73.02 -3.20
N TYR A 487 -124.61 -74.00 -3.78
CA TYR A 487 -125.01 -75.38 -4.20
C TYR A 487 -123.81 -76.39 -4.25
N ALA A 488 -123.96 -77.74 -4.33
CA ALA A 488 -122.88 -78.76 -4.10
C ALA A 488 -122.91 -80.16 -4.87
N HIS A 489 -121.81 -80.96 -4.86
CA HIS A 489 -121.55 -82.27 -5.56
C HIS A 489 -120.43 -83.19 -4.91
N VAL A 490 -120.17 -84.49 -5.31
CA VAL A 490 -119.33 -85.53 -4.56
C VAL A 490 -118.68 -86.68 -5.42
N LEU A 491 -117.40 -87.13 -5.20
CA LEU A 491 -116.82 -88.46 -5.62
C LEU A 491 -115.42 -88.84 -4.99
N GLU A 492 -115.18 -90.13 -4.66
CA GLU A 492 -113.92 -90.69 -4.07
C GLU A 492 -113.26 -89.82 -2.97
N CYS A 493 -112.00 -89.39 -3.12
CA CYS A 493 -111.32 -88.50 -2.18
C CYS A 493 -111.59 -87.00 -2.49
N HIS A 494 -112.81 -86.64 -2.89
CA HIS A 494 -113.19 -85.32 -3.40
C HIS A 494 -114.71 -84.97 -3.29
N THR A 495 -115.11 -83.68 -3.30
CA THR A 495 -116.50 -83.15 -3.11
C THR A 495 -116.58 -81.61 -3.40
N GLU A 496 -117.56 -81.03 -4.13
CA GLU A 496 -117.55 -79.63 -4.71
C GLU A 496 -118.73 -78.67 -4.27
N ILE A 497 -118.59 -77.30 -4.26
CA ILE A 497 -119.61 -76.25 -3.83
C ILE A 497 -119.49 -74.81 -4.57
N LEU A 498 -120.45 -73.80 -4.50
CA LEU A 498 -120.50 -72.44 -5.24
C LEU A 498 -120.88 -71.07 -4.45
N VAL A 499 -120.51 -69.79 -4.86
CA VAL A 499 -120.96 -68.37 -4.41
C VAL A 499 -120.85 -67.14 -5.46
N LEU A 500 -121.39 -65.86 -5.29
CA LEU A 500 -121.43 -64.65 -6.25
C LEU A 500 -121.59 -63.13 -5.68
N SER A 501 -121.18 -61.97 -6.35
CA SER A 501 -121.41 -60.46 -5.99
C SER A 501 -121.12 -59.27 -7.06
N ILE A 502 -121.36 -57.91 -6.84
CA ILE A 502 -121.32 -56.67 -7.83
C ILE A 502 -121.19 -55.15 -7.23
N THR A 503 -120.61 -54.04 -7.89
CA THR A 503 -120.95 -52.49 -7.87
C THR A 503 -119.95 -51.35 -8.47
N VAL A 504 -120.26 -49.98 -8.57
CA VAL A 504 -119.57 -48.82 -9.39
C VAL A 504 -119.69 -47.27 -8.89
N PRO A 505 -118.85 -46.19 -9.27
CA PRO A 505 -118.77 -44.72 -8.77
C PRO A 505 -118.67 -43.43 -9.77
N ALA A 506 -118.23 -42.15 -9.36
CA ALA A 506 -118.26 -40.80 -10.12
C ALA A 506 -117.22 -39.58 -9.79
N THR A 507 -117.39 -38.26 -10.25
CA THR A 507 -116.44 -37.01 -10.35
C THR A 507 -116.94 -35.62 -9.71
N PRO A 508 -116.46 -34.27 -9.83
CA PRO A 508 -115.57 -33.40 -10.73
C PRO A 508 -114.56 -32.22 -10.16
N CYS A 509 -114.00 -31.19 -10.93
CA CYS A 509 -112.78 -30.28 -10.60
C CYS A 509 -112.63 -28.71 -10.93
N ASP A 510 -111.51 -28.10 -10.43
CA ASP A 510 -110.77 -26.78 -10.60
C ASP A 510 -109.24 -27.02 -10.28
N ASP A 511 -108.24 -26.21 -10.70
CA ASP A 511 -106.75 -26.39 -10.50
C ASP A 511 -106.09 -25.50 -9.41
N GLY A 512 -106.42 -24.20 -9.33
CA GLY A 512 -105.99 -23.30 -8.26
C GLY A 512 -104.60 -22.62 -8.33
N ASN A 513 -103.83 -22.66 -9.42
CA ASN A 513 -102.51 -22.00 -9.53
C ASN A 513 -102.58 -20.54 -10.08
N PRO A 514 -102.18 -19.50 -9.31
CA PRO A 514 -102.36 -18.10 -9.68
C PRO A 514 -101.40 -17.56 -10.75
N ASN A 515 -100.34 -18.30 -11.11
CA ASN A 515 -99.45 -17.93 -12.22
C ASN A 515 -99.94 -18.52 -13.56
N THR A 516 -101.09 -19.20 -13.58
CA THR A 516 -101.62 -19.91 -14.75
C THR A 516 -103.13 -19.73 -14.95
N GLY A 517 -103.69 -20.30 -16.03
CA GLY A 517 -105.14 -20.49 -16.16
C GLY A 517 -105.59 -21.36 -17.34
N ASN A 518 -106.93 -21.53 -17.43
CA ASN A 518 -107.71 -22.40 -18.32
C ASN A 518 -107.53 -23.91 -18.10
N ASP A 519 -108.35 -24.49 -17.23
CA ASP A 519 -108.19 -25.86 -16.73
C ASP A 519 -109.31 -26.81 -17.20
N ILE A 520 -108.96 -28.07 -17.47
CA ILE A 520 -109.89 -29.13 -17.92
C ILE A 520 -109.44 -30.53 -17.48
N TYR A 521 -110.39 -31.47 -17.44
CA TYR A 521 -110.16 -32.87 -17.08
C TYR A 521 -109.54 -33.76 -18.18
N ASP A 522 -108.67 -34.69 -17.77
CA ASP A 522 -108.16 -35.79 -18.58
C ASP A 522 -109.02 -37.08 -18.56
N ALA A 523 -108.65 -38.07 -19.37
CA ALA A 523 -109.35 -39.35 -19.49
C ALA A 523 -109.23 -40.29 -18.27
N ASN A 524 -108.42 -39.92 -17.27
CA ASN A 524 -108.28 -40.60 -15.98
C ASN A 524 -108.85 -39.76 -14.81
N CYS A 525 -109.53 -38.64 -15.11
CA CYS A 525 -110.16 -37.68 -14.20
C CYS A 525 -109.20 -36.78 -13.37
N ASN A 526 -108.20 -36.11 -13.99
CA ASN A 526 -107.28 -35.11 -13.37
C ASN A 526 -107.19 -33.76 -14.17
N CYS A 527 -106.76 -32.62 -13.59
CA CYS A 527 -107.10 -31.22 -14.00
C CYS A 527 -105.86 -30.23 -13.98
N ALA A 528 -105.60 -29.32 -14.97
CA ALA A 528 -104.44 -28.34 -14.99
C ALA A 528 -104.42 -27.16 -16.07
N GLY A 529 -103.61 -26.06 -15.92
CA GLY A 529 -103.49 -24.82 -16.82
C GLY A 529 -102.09 -24.20 -17.27
N GLN A 530 -101.99 -22.93 -17.80
CA GLN A 530 -100.80 -22.28 -18.52
C GLN A 530 -100.33 -20.78 -18.21
N LEU A 531 -99.08 -20.33 -18.55
CA LEU A 531 -98.21 -19.19 -17.99
C LEU A 531 -98.00 -17.82 -18.80
N ILE A 532 -97.26 -16.78 -18.28
CA ILE A 532 -97.21 -15.31 -18.65
C ILE A 532 -95.77 -14.61 -18.70
N ASP A 533 -95.55 -13.46 -19.41
CA ASP A 533 -94.24 -12.73 -19.69
C ASP A 533 -93.98 -11.31 -19.05
N CYS A 534 -92.82 -10.65 -19.31
CA CYS A 534 -92.42 -9.30 -18.76
C CYS A 534 -93.42 -8.16 -19.09
N LEU A 535 -94.20 -8.25 -20.17
CA LEU A 535 -95.21 -7.24 -20.55
C LEU A 535 -96.63 -7.67 -20.15
N GLY A 536 -96.76 -8.77 -19.41
CA GLY A 536 -98.02 -9.25 -18.84
C GLY A 536 -98.86 -10.13 -19.79
N VAL A 537 -98.27 -10.71 -20.84
CA VAL A 537 -98.99 -11.49 -21.86
C VAL A 537 -98.77 -13.00 -21.67
N PRO A 538 -99.84 -13.82 -21.60
CA PRO A 538 -99.74 -15.28 -21.65
C PRO A 538 -99.00 -15.75 -22.92
N GLY A 539 -97.78 -16.28 -22.75
CA GLY A 539 -96.94 -16.75 -23.86
C GLY A 539 -96.26 -15.67 -24.72
N GLY A 540 -95.99 -14.48 -24.18
CA GLY A 540 -95.27 -13.40 -24.88
C GLY A 540 -93.75 -13.62 -25.06
N THR A 541 -93.08 -12.66 -25.70
CA THR A 541 -91.66 -12.77 -26.13
C THR A 541 -90.72 -11.71 -25.56
N ALA A 542 -91.19 -10.80 -24.71
CA ALA A 542 -90.32 -9.82 -24.06
C ALA A 542 -89.67 -10.49 -22.83
N LEU A 543 -88.36 -10.72 -22.90
CA LEU A 543 -87.62 -11.51 -21.90
C LEU A 543 -86.29 -10.83 -21.52
N VAL A 544 -85.84 -11.09 -20.29
CA VAL A 544 -84.55 -10.64 -19.75
C VAL A 544 -83.41 -11.02 -20.70
N GLY A 545 -82.49 -10.08 -20.95
CA GLY A 545 -81.36 -10.24 -21.87
C GLY A 545 -81.66 -9.96 -23.34
N THR A 546 -82.85 -9.43 -23.67
CA THR A 546 -83.13 -8.90 -25.03
C THR A 546 -82.70 -7.43 -25.17
N ALA A 547 -82.34 -7.02 -26.39
CA ALA A 547 -81.78 -5.69 -26.67
C ALA A 547 -82.84 -4.57 -26.66
N CYS A 548 -82.40 -3.36 -26.32
CA CYS A 548 -83.22 -2.16 -26.18
C CYS A 548 -82.44 -0.88 -26.58
N ASP A 549 -82.92 0.29 -26.18
CA ASP A 549 -82.32 1.61 -26.41
C ASP A 549 -82.63 2.48 -25.16
N ASP A 550 -81.60 2.96 -24.46
CA ASP A 550 -81.74 3.78 -23.24
C ASP A 550 -81.74 5.30 -23.50
N GLY A 551 -81.45 5.72 -24.75
CA GLY A 551 -81.46 7.11 -25.20
C GLY A 551 -80.24 7.95 -24.81
N ASN A 552 -79.19 7.39 -24.20
CA ASN A 552 -77.98 8.11 -23.82
C ASN A 552 -76.85 7.99 -24.86
N ALA A 553 -76.49 9.11 -25.49
CA ALA A 553 -75.50 9.17 -26.58
C ALA A 553 -74.03 8.93 -26.17
N LEU A 554 -73.76 8.58 -24.90
CA LEU A 554 -72.43 8.18 -24.40
C LEU A 554 -72.32 6.68 -24.09
N THR A 555 -73.41 5.93 -24.27
CA THR A 555 -73.49 4.48 -24.02
C THR A 555 -73.86 3.71 -25.29
N GLY A 556 -73.71 2.37 -25.24
CA GLY A 556 -74.23 1.46 -26.26
C GLY A 556 -74.26 0.00 -25.80
N ASN A 557 -74.80 -0.89 -26.65
CA ASN A 557 -75.09 -2.31 -26.37
C ASN A 557 -76.13 -2.53 -25.25
N ASP A 558 -77.22 -1.74 -25.29
CA ASP A 558 -78.24 -1.69 -24.25
C ASP A 558 -79.14 -2.95 -24.24
N ILE A 559 -79.39 -3.49 -23.04
CA ILE A 559 -80.22 -4.71 -22.84
C ILE A 559 -81.16 -4.59 -21.65
N TYR A 560 -82.24 -5.38 -21.66
CA TYR A 560 -83.16 -5.52 -20.53
C TYR A 560 -82.56 -6.39 -19.41
N ASP A 561 -82.44 -5.84 -18.21
CA ASP A 561 -81.93 -6.49 -17.02
C ASP A 561 -82.95 -7.46 -16.36
N ALA A 562 -82.56 -8.08 -15.24
CA ALA A 562 -83.40 -9.01 -14.49
C ALA A 562 -84.66 -8.39 -13.85
N ASN A 563 -84.80 -7.06 -13.89
CA ASN A 563 -85.97 -6.30 -13.44
C ASN A 563 -86.79 -5.73 -14.63
N CYS A 564 -86.51 -6.18 -15.86
CA CYS A 564 -87.02 -5.66 -17.13
C CYS A 564 -86.67 -4.15 -17.37
N ILE A 565 -85.54 -3.64 -16.88
CA ILE A 565 -85.03 -2.25 -17.07
C ILE A 565 -83.96 -2.22 -18.17
N CYS A 566 -83.95 -1.19 -19.03
CA CYS A 566 -82.95 -0.99 -20.09
C CYS A 566 -81.78 -0.09 -19.67
N ALA A 567 -80.53 -0.46 -19.98
CA ALA A 567 -79.33 0.38 -19.83
C ALA A 567 -78.13 -0.12 -20.68
N GLY A 568 -77.26 0.79 -21.12
CA GLY A 568 -76.06 0.53 -21.93
C GLY A 568 -74.69 0.62 -21.22
N GLN A 569 -73.61 0.37 -21.97
CA GLN A 569 -72.20 0.42 -21.53
C GLN A 569 -71.47 1.66 -22.07
N LEU A 570 -70.63 2.31 -21.24
CA LEU A 570 -69.91 3.55 -21.59
C LEU A 570 -68.88 3.32 -22.72
N ILE A 571 -68.77 4.28 -23.63
CA ILE A 571 -67.85 4.25 -24.78
C ILE A 571 -66.46 4.81 -24.40
N ASP A 572 -65.38 4.13 -24.81
CA ASP A 572 -63.99 4.51 -24.52
C ASP A 572 -63.35 5.47 -25.55
N CYS A 573 -62.11 5.91 -25.31
CA CYS A 573 -61.38 6.85 -26.18
C CYS A 573 -61.11 6.34 -27.60
N LEU A 574 -61.26 5.03 -27.86
CA LEU A 574 -61.16 4.43 -29.20
C LEU A 574 -62.53 4.17 -29.84
N GLY A 575 -63.62 4.58 -29.18
CA GLY A 575 -64.99 4.43 -29.68
C GLY A 575 -65.63 3.09 -29.37
N VAL A 576 -65.10 2.31 -28.41
CA VAL A 576 -65.59 0.97 -28.08
C VAL A 576 -66.46 0.99 -26.82
N PRO A 577 -67.75 0.58 -26.89
CA PRO A 577 -68.58 0.37 -25.70
C PRO A 577 -67.96 -0.70 -24.79
N GLY A 578 -67.69 -0.37 -23.53
CA GLY A 578 -67.03 -1.24 -22.56
C GLY A 578 -65.52 -1.43 -22.79
N GLY A 579 -64.91 -0.63 -23.65
CA GLY A 579 -63.47 -0.68 -23.93
C GLY A 579 -62.58 -0.18 -22.78
N SER A 580 -61.29 -0.49 -22.86
CA SER A 580 -60.31 -0.21 -21.79
C SER A 580 -59.48 1.05 -21.99
N ALA A 581 -59.57 1.74 -23.13
CA ALA A 581 -58.82 2.97 -23.40
C ALA A 581 -59.54 4.17 -22.77
N LEU A 582 -59.40 4.34 -21.45
CA LEU A 582 -60.00 5.44 -20.70
C LEU A 582 -59.00 6.58 -20.47
N VAL A 583 -59.50 7.78 -20.19
CA VAL A 583 -58.67 8.93 -19.78
C VAL A 583 -57.79 8.55 -18.60
N GLY A 584 -56.48 8.79 -18.72
CA GLY A 584 -55.47 8.40 -17.73
C GLY A 584 -54.97 6.94 -17.84
N THR A 585 -55.41 6.17 -18.82
CA THR A 585 -54.79 4.86 -19.17
C THR A 585 -53.62 5.05 -20.13
N ALA A 586 -52.65 4.14 -20.05
CA ALA A 586 -51.43 4.18 -20.84
C ALA A 586 -51.68 3.92 -22.33
N CYS A 587 -50.88 4.58 -23.18
CA CYS A 587 -50.95 4.49 -24.63
C CYS A 587 -49.54 4.55 -25.25
N ASP A 588 -49.46 4.80 -26.57
CA ASP A 588 -48.23 4.98 -27.35
C ASP A 588 -48.54 6.10 -28.36
N ASP A 589 -47.88 7.25 -28.26
CA ASP A 589 -48.08 8.40 -29.14
C ASP A 589 -47.26 8.33 -30.44
N GLY A 590 -46.42 7.31 -30.58
CA GLY A 590 -45.56 7.05 -31.74
C GLY A 590 -44.30 7.91 -31.82
N ASN A 591 -44.03 8.78 -30.84
CA ASN A 591 -42.83 9.61 -30.80
C ASN A 591 -41.77 9.00 -29.85
N ALA A 592 -40.69 8.46 -30.41
CA ALA A 592 -39.61 7.81 -29.66
C ALA A 592 -38.76 8.74 -28.75
N LEU A 593 -39.18 9.99 -28.55
CA LEU A 593 -38.61 10.94 -27.58
C LEU A 593 -39.53 11.20 -26.37
N THR A 594 -40.72 10.60 -26.34
CA THR A 594 -41.70 10.67 -25.25
C THR A 594 -41.91 9.30 -24.60
N GLY A 595 -42.36 9.31 -23.35
CA GLY A 595 -42.71 8.12 -22.59
C GLY A 595 -43.67 8.43 -21.44
N ASN A 596 -44.17 7.38 -20.77
CA ASN A 596 -45.31 7.46 -19.84
C ASN A 596 -46.58 8.06 -20.48
N ASP A 597 -46.79 7.78 -21.77
CA ASP A 597 -47.89 8.30 -22.57
C ASP A 597 -49.24 7.86 -22.00
N ILE A 598 -50.16 8.81 -21.84
CA ILE A 598 -51.52 8.57 -21.36
C ILE A 598 -52.55 9.31 -22.22
N TYR A 599 -53.76 8.75 -22.30
CA TYR A 599 -54.89 9.46 -22.90
C TYR A 599 -55.29 10.65 -22.01
N ASP A 600 -55.21 11.86 -22.57
CA ASP A 600 -55.60 13.10 -21.90
C ASP A 600 -57.14 13.24 -21.78
N ALA A 601 -57.60 14.33 -21.17
CA ALA A 601 -59.03 14.60 -20.99
C ALA A 601 -59.82 14.84 -22.31
N ASN A 602 -59.13 14.91 -23.45
CA ASN A 602 -59.68 15.02 -24.80
C ASN A 602 -59.47 13.73 -25.62
N CYS A 603 -59.03 12.64 -24.98
CA CYS A 603 -58.65 11.36 -25.61
C CYS A 603 -57.46 11.47 -26.59
N ILE A 604 -56.58 12.46 -26.43
CA ILE A 604 -55.31 12.54 -27.16
C ILE A 604 -54.25 11.77 -26.37
N CYS A 605 -53.56 10.83 -27.02
CA CYS A 605 -52.37 10.21 -26.44
C CYS A 605 -51.17 11.17 -26.56
N ALA A 606 -50.45 11.40 -25.45
CA ALA A 606 -49.21 12.17 -25.43
C ALA A 606 -48.35 11.80 -24.20
N GLY A 607 -47.04 11.67 -24.40
CA GLY A 607 -46.07 11.39 -23.33
C GLY A 607 -45.34 12.60 -22.74
N GLN A 608 -44.53 12.31 -21.71
CA GLN A 608 -43.55 13.22 -21.15
C GLN A 608 -42.21 13.05 -21.89
N LEU A 609 -41.51 14.14 -22.16
CA LEU A 609 -40.20 14.09 -22.83
C LEU A 609 -39.22 13.24 -22.01
N ILE A 610 -38.53 12.31 -22.68
CA ILE A 610 -37.51 11.45 -22.07
C ILE A 610 -36.21 12.24 -21.89
N ASP A 611 -35.61 12.14 -20.71
CA ASP A 611 -34.30 12.74 -20.41
C ASP A 611 -33.13 11.84 -20.87
N CYS A 612 -31.90 12.34 -20.77
CA CYS A 612 -30.70 11.66 -21.23
C CYS A 612 -30.36 10.35 -20.48
N LEU A 613 -31.07 10.03 -19.39
CA LEU A 613 -30.96 8.75 -18.67
C LEU A 613 -32.14 7.80 -18.98
N GLY A 614 -32.99 8.15 -19.95
CA GLY A 614 -34.14 7.34 -20.33
C GLY A 614 -35.37 7.53 -19.44
N VAL A 615 -35.41 8.58 -18.61
CA VAL A 615 -36.50 8.82 -17.65
C VAL A 615 -37.50 9.84 -18.23
N PRO A 616 -38.78 9.47 -18.48
CA PRO A 616 -39.80 10.43 -18.90
C PRO A 616 -40.05 11.47 -17.79
N GLY A 617 -39.92 12.74 -18.13
CA GLY A 617 -40.04 13.85 -17.19
C GLY A 617 -38.84 14.01 -16.22
N GLY A 618 -37.72 13.33 -16.50
CA GLY A 618 -36.49 13.42 -15.70
C GLY A 618 -35.74 14.76 -15.85
N SER A 619 -34.67 14.92 -15.06
CA SER A 619 -33.90 16.17 -14.96
C SER A 619 -32.57 16.18 -15.71
N ALA A 620 -32.13 15.06 -16.29
CA ALA A 620 -30.88 14.97 -17.04
C ALA A 620 -31.08 15.47 -18.48
N LEU A 621 -31.19 16.79 -18.65
CA LEU A 621 -31.41 17.42 -19.96
C LEU A 621 -30.08 17.82 -20.61
N VAL A 622 -30.08 17.97 -21.93
CA VAL A 622 -28.93 18.51 -22.69
C VAL A 622 -28.43 19.81 -22.07
N GLY A 623 -27.16 19.85 -21.67
CA GLY A 623 -26.54 20.97 -20.97
C GLY A 623 -26.68 21.00 -19.44
N THR A 624 -27.31 19.99 -18.80
CA THR A 624 -27.20 19.81 -17.33
C THR A 624 -25.92 19.06 -16.99
N ALA A 625 -25.37 19.33 -15.81
CA ALA A 625 -24.17 18.67 -15.31
C ALA A 625 -24.35 17.15 -15.14
N CYS A 626 -23.28 16.40 -15.35
CA CYS A 626 -23.19 14.95 -15.19
C CYS A 626 -21.80 14.55 -14.66
N ASP A 627 -21.45 13.27 -14.77
CA ASP A 627 -20.15 12.69 -14.45
C ASP A 627 -19.89 11.61 -15.51
N ASP A 628 -18.85 11.76 -16.33
CA ASP A 628 -18.52 10.82 -17.42
C ASP A 628 -17.63 9.64 -16.96
N GLY A 629 -17.24 9.62 -15.68
CA GLY A 629 -16.43 8.57 -15.07
C GLY A 629 -14.96 8.56 -15.49
N ASN A 630 -14.51 9.50 -16.33
CA ASN A 630 -13.11 9.63 -16.71
C ASN A 630 -12.41 10.71 -15.85
N PRO A 631 -11.42 10.36 -15.00
CA PRO A 631 -10.78 11.32 -14.08
C PRO A 631 -9.93 12.40 -14.77
N ASN A 632 -9.83 12.38 -16.10
CA ASN A 632 -9.12 13.37 -16.91
C ASN A 632 -10.07 14.42 -17.52
N THR A 633 -11.37 14.36 -17.23
CA THR A 633 -12.40 15.28 -17.72
C THR A 633 -13.10 16.00 -16.56
N GLY A 634 -13.64 17.19 -16.84
CA GLY A 634 -14.37 17.99 -15.87
C GLY A 634 -15.31 19.01 -16.53
N ASN A 635 -16.20 19.60 -15.72
CA ASN A 635 -17.36 20.40 -16.18
C ASN A 635 -18.30 19.60 -17.12
N ASP A 636 -18.46 18.30 -16.85
CA ASP A 636 -19.19 17.36 -17.68
C ASP A 636 -20.66 17.74 -17.82
N ILE A 637 -21.15 17.72 -19.05
CA ILE A 637 -22.55 18.00 -19.40
C ILE A 637 -23.06 16.98 -20.40
N TYR A 638 -24.37 16.75 -20.40
CA TYR A 638 -24.99 15.98 -21.47
C TYR A 638 -24.93 16.77 -22.79
N ASP A 639 -24.31 16.18 -23.81
CA ASP A 639 -24.20 16.74 -25.16
C ASP A 639 -25.55 16.70 -25.91
N ALA A 640 -25.58 17.24 -27.12
CA ALA A 640 -26.80 17.27 -27.95
C ALA A 640 -27.31 15.89 -28.42
N ASN A 641 -26.59 14.81 -28.09
CA ASN A 641 -26.93 13.42 -28.37
C ASN A 641 -27.12 12.61 -27.05
N CYS A 642 -27.18 13.29 -25.90
CA CYS A 642 -27.26 12.70 -24.56
C CYS A 642 -26.06 11.85 -24.09
N ASN A 643 -24.87 12.01 -24.70
CA ASN A 643 -23.63 11.53 -24.09
C ASN A 643 -23.23 12.47 -22.94
N CYS A 644 -22.89 11.93 -21.77
CA CYS A 644 -22.13 12.71 -20.79
C CYS A 644 -20.68 12.81 -21.29
N ALA A 645 -20.11 14.02 -21.33
CA ALA A 645 -18.70 14.25 -21.65
C ALA A 645 -18.20 15.57 -21.04
N GLY A 646 -17.03 15.52 -20.42
CA GLY A 646 -16.33 16.70 -19.90
C GLY A 646 -15.41 17.41 -20.89
N GLN A 647 -14.93 18.57 -20.45
CA GLN A 647 -13.77 19.21 -21.05
C GLN A 647 -12.51 18.59 -20.45
N LEU A 648 -11.51 18.29 -21.28
CA LEU A 648 -10.23 17.75 -20.81
C LEU A 648 -9.63 18.69 -19.76
N ILE A 649 -9.27 18.12 -18.61
CA ILE A 649 -8.56 18.83 -17.54
C ILE A 649 -7.11 19.04 -17.99
N ASP A 650 -6.63 20.28 -17.89
CA ASP A 650 -5.22 20.60 -18.15
C ASP A 650 -4.32 20.24 -16.94
N CYS A 651 -3.01 20.29 -17.13
CA CYS A 651 -2.03 19.91 -16.11
C CYS A 651 -1.98 20.84 -14.87
N LEU A 652 -2.85 21.85 -14.80
CA LEU A 652 -3.06 22.70 -13.62
C LEU A 652 -4.45 22.47 -12.98
N GLY A 653 -5.18 21.43 -13.39
CA GLY A 653 -6.49 21.08 -12.84
C GLY A 653 -7.65 21.90 -13.43
N VAL A 654 -7.45 22.58 -14.57
CA VAL A 654 -8.47 23.45 -15.17
C VAL A 654 -9.16 22.75 -16.36
N PRO A 655 -10.48 22.44 -16.28
CA PRO A 655 -11.22 21.91 -17.43
C PRO A 655 -11.22 22.92 -18.59
N GLY A 656 -10.78 22.48 -19.77
CA GLY A 656 -10.63 23.34 -20.94
C GLY A 656 -9.48 24.36 -20.85
N GLY A 657 -8.55 24.16 -19.92
CA GLY A 657 -7.35 24.98 -19.75
C GLY A 657 -6.32 24.81 -20.88
N SER A 658 -5.18 25.50 -20.74
CA SER A 658 -4.15 25.59 -21.79
C SER A 658 -2.84 24.90 -21.46
N ALA A 659 -2.63 24.45 -20.21
CA ALA A 659 -1.45 23.71 -19.78
C ALA A 659 -1.55 22.22 -20.20
N LEU A 660 -1.61 21.95 -21.50
CA LEU A 660 -1.72 20.59 -22.03
C LEU A 660 -0.34 19.91 -22.12
N VAL A 661 -0.33 18.57 -22.14
CA VAL A 661 0.88 17.75 -22.40
C VAL A 661 1.61 18.26 -23.65
N GLY A 662 2.91 18.51 -23.53
CA GLY A 662 3.75 19.09 -24.57
C GLY A 662 3.66 20.61 -24.74
N THR A 663 2.92 21.34 -23.89
CA THR A 663 3.00 22.80 -23.81
C THR A 663 4.11 23.22 -22.85
N ALA A 664 4.69 24.39 -23.11
CA ALA A 664 5.85 24.89 -22.36
C ALA A 664 5.47 25.38 -20.96
N CYS A 665 6.35 25.13 -20.00
CA CYS A 665 6.20 25.48 -18.59
C CYS A 665 7.52 26.02 -18.01
N ASP A 666 7.65 26.04 -16.68
CA ASP A 666 8.86 26.41 -15.92
C ASP A 666 8.90 25.46 -14.73
N ASP A 667 9.90 24.57 -14.68
CA ASP A 667 10.02 23.58 -13.57
C ASP A 667 10.78 24.14 -12.35
N SER A 668 11.20 25.41 -12.43
CA SER A 668 11.98 26.15 -11.43
C SER A 668 13.33 25.53 -11.06
N ASN A 669 13.82 24.54 -11.81
CA ASN A 669 15.14 23.96 -11.65
C ASN A 669 16.12 24.57 -12.67
N ALA A 670 17.09 25.35 -12.17
CA ALA A 670 18.06 26.04 -13.02
C ALA A 670 19.06 25.13 -13.77
N LEU A 671 18.97 23.80 -13.60
CA LEU A 671 19.76 22.80 -14.34
C LEU A 671 19.00 22.19 -15.53
N THR A 672 17.72 22.52 -15.71
CA THR A 672 16.84 22.02 -16.79
C THR A 672 16.45 23.13 -17.76
N GLY A 673 16.03 22.75 -18.97
CA GLY A 673 15.56 23.68 -19.99
C GLY A 673 14.71 23.03 -21.07
N ASN A 674 14.01 23.85 -21.87
CA ASN A 674 12.94 23.43 -22.79
C ASN A 674 11.79 22.70 -22.06
N ASP A 675 11.44 23.19 -20.86
CA ASP A 675 10.48 22.58 -19.94
C ASP A 675 9.09 22.47 -20.58
N ILE A 676 8.54 21.27 -20.51
CA ILE A 676 7.20 20.95 -21.00
C ILE A 676 6.45 20.11 -19.99
N TYR A 677 5.12 20.18 -20.04
CA TYR A 677 4.29 19.21 -19.34
C TYR A 677 4.46 17.82 -19.97
N ASP A 678 4.93 16.86 -19.17
CA ASP A 678 5.13 15.46 -19.58
C ASP A 678 3.79 14.71 -19.71
N ALA A 679 3.84 13.43 -20.10
CA ALA A 679 2.64 12.60 -20.27
C ALA A 679 1.86 12.32 -18.97
N ASN A 680 2.43 12.65 -17.81
CA ASN A 680 1.84 12.53 -16.48
C ASN A 680 1.52 13.92 -15.87
N CYS A 681 1.58 14.98 -16.68
CA CYS A 681 1.38 16.38 -16.27
C CYS A 681 2.41 16.97 -15.28
N ASN A 682 3.59 16.34 -15.11
CA ASN A 682 4.71 17.01 -14.45
C ASN A 682 5.28 18.07 -15.39
N CYS A 683 5.57 19.28 -14.90
CA CYS A 683 6.49 20.16 -15.62
C CYS A 683 7.92 19.64 -15.41
N ALA A 684 8.63 19.34 -16.51
CA ALA A 684 10.02 18.91 -16.45
C ALA A 684 10.78 19.33 -17.73
N GLY A 685 11.95 19.93 -17.55
CA GLY A 685 12.89 20.23 -18.62
C GLY A 685 13.87 19.09 -18.92
N GLN A 686 14.57 19.25 -20.03
CA GLN A 686 15.71 18.41 -20.38
C GLN A 686 16.94 18.93 -19.66
N LEU A 687 17.71 18.04 -19.03
CA LEU A 687 18.95 18.41 -18.33
C LEU A 687 19.88 19.17 -19.27
N ILE A 688 20.36 20.33 -18.83
CA ILE A 688 21.30 21.17 -19.56
C ILE A 688 22.69 20.53 -19.47
N ASP A 689 23.32 20.28 -20.62
CA ASP A 689 24.66 19.71 -20.68
C ASP A 689 25.75 20.74 -20.36
N CYS A 690 26.99 20.29 -20.20
CA CYS A 690 28.13 21.16 -19.86
C CYS A 690 28.52 22.18 -20.93
N LEU A 691 27.81 22.24 -22.07
CA LEU A 691 27.93 23.27 -23.09
C LEU A 691 26.72 24.21 -23.14
N GLY A 692 25.77 24.08 -22.21
CA GLY A 692 24.57 24.91 -22.12
C GLY A 692 23.41 24.44 -23.01
N VAL A 693 23.41 23.18 -23.45
CA VAL A 693 22.39 22.64 -24.36
C VAL A 693 21.41 21.73 -23.59
N PRO A 694 20.12 22.08 -23.47
CA PRO A 694 19.11 21.16 -22.92
C PRO A 694 19.01 19.89 -23.77
N GLY A 695 19.15 18.73 -23.13
CA GLY A 695 19.19 17.43 -23.81
C GLY A 695 20.49 17.16 -24.58
N GLY A 696 21.54 17.95 -24.35
CA GLY A 696 22.86 17.75 -24.94
C GLY A 696 23.60 16.52 -24.41
N SER A 697 24.61 16.05 -25.16
CA SER A 697 25.36 14.83 -24.83
C SER A 697 26.56 15.06 -23.91
N SER A 698 26.92 16.32 -23.61
CA SER A 698 28.15 16.69 -22.91
C SER A 698 27.94 16.67 -21.39
N LEU A 699 27.54 15.52 -20.85
CA LEU A 699 27.16 15.37 -19.44
C LEU A 699 28.38 15.15 -18.53
N VAL A 700 28.19 15.35 -17.22
CA VAL A 700 29.18 14.99 -16.18
C VAL A 700 29.63 13.53 -16.36
N GLY A 701 30.94 13.30 -16.35
CA GLY A 701 31.56 12.00 -16.61
C GLY A 701 31.69 11.60 -18.09
N THR A 702 31.24 12.42 -19.03
CA THR A 702 31.53 12.21 -20.47
C THR A 702 32.92 12.72 -20.83
N ALA A 703 33.57 12.04 -21.77
CA ALA A 703 34.95 12.32 -22.17
C ALA A 703 35.09 13.65 -22.93
N CYS A 704 36.14 14.40 -22.62
CA CYS A 704 36.47 15.70 -23.20
C CYS A 704 37.97 15.78 -23.52
N ASP A 705 38.49 17.00 -23.70
CA ASP A 705 39.91 17.32 -23.91
C ASP A 705 40.18 18.63 -23.16
N ASP A 706 40.98 18.59 -22.10
CA ASP A 706 41.28 19.77 -21.26
C ASP A 706 42.43 20.63 -21.83
N GLY A 707 43.06 20.17 -22.91
CA GLY A 707 44.17 20.82 -23.60
C GLY A 707 45.53 20.71 -22.87
N ASN A 708 45.62 20.01 -21.75
CA ASN A 708 46.85 19.86 -20.97
C ASN A 708 47.52 18.50 -21.21
N ALA A 709 48.67 18.51 -21.89
CA ALA A 709 49.42 17.31 -22.25
C ALA A 709 50.09 16.55 -21.08
N LEU A 710 49.77 16.90 -19.81
CA LEU A 710 50.17 16.19 -18.60
C LEU A 710 49.01 15.42 -17.94
N THR A 711 47.79 15.62 -18.41
CA THR A 711 46.56 14.93 -17.97
C THR A 711 46.08 13.93 -19.02
N GLY A 712 45.21 13.01 -18.60
CA GLY A 712 44.55 12.05 -19.47
C GLY A 712 43.32 11.43 -18.81
N ASN A 713 42.48 10.77 -19.61
CA ASN A 713 41.12 10.36 -19.24
C ASN A 713 40.22 11.55 -18.85
N ASP A 714 40.38 12.66 -19.55
CA ASP A 714 39.68 13.92 -19.31
C ASP A 714 38.16 13.74 -19.39
N VAL A 715 37.46 14.19 -18.36
CA VAL A 715 35.99 14.15 -18.28
C VAL A 715 35.47 15.46 -17.73
N TYR A 716 34.21 15.79 -18.07
CA TYR A 716 33.50 16.87 -17.39
C TYR A 716 33.24 16.50 -15.93
N ASP A 717 33.74 17.31 -14.99
CA ASP A 717 33.52 17.14 -13.56
C ASP A 717 32.10 17.58 -13.13
N ALA A 718 31.79 17.48 -11.83
CA ALA A 718 30.49 17.87 -11.28
C ALA A 718 30.17 19.38 -11.40
N ASN A 719 31.16 20.21 -11.76
CA ASN A 719 31.02 21.64 -12.03
C ASN A 719 31.04 21.95 -13.53
N CYS A 720 30.96 20.92 -14.39
CA CYS A 720 31.11 21.01 -15.84
C CYS A 720 32.48 21.56 -16.32
N ILE A 721 33.52 21.44 -15.50
CA ILE A 721 34.91 21.71 -15.88
C ILE A 721 35.48 20.45 -16.51
N CYS A 722 36.00 20.54 -17.73
CA CYS A 722 36.77 19.45 -18.32
C CYS A 722 38.14 19.37 -17.62
N ALA A 723 38.48 18.22 -17.04
CA ALA A 723 39.78 17.97 -16.41
C ALA A 723 40.15 16.48 -16.44
N GLY A 724 41.41 16.17 -16.74
CA GLY A 724 41.95 14.81 -16.69
C GLY A 724 42.71 14.46 -15.40
N GLN A 725 43.04 13.17 -15.28
CA GLN A 725 43.91 12.66 -14.23
C GLN A 725 45.36 12.86 -14.60
N LEU A 726 46.19 13.31 -13.66
CA LEU A 726 47.64 13.50 -13.88
C LEU A 726 48.28 12.17 -14.29
N ILE A 727 49.09 12.20 -15.35
CA ILE A 727 49.84 11.04 -15.83
C ILE A 727 51.07 10.81 -14.96
N ASP A 728 51.25 9.60 -14.44
CA ASP A 728 52.36 9.23 -13.56
C ASP A 728 53.68 8.96 -14.33
N CYS A 729 54.76 8.72 -13.60
CA CYS A 729 56.09 8.46 -14.16
C CYS A 729 56.22 7.16 -14.96
N LEU A 730 55.20 6.31 -15.00
CA LEU A 730 55.12 5.11 -15.84
C LEU A 730 54.15 5.30 -17.03
N GLY A 731 53.55 6.48 -17.18
CA GLY A 731 52.63 6.80 -18.27
C GLY A 731 51.17 6.44 -17.98
N LEU A 732 50.78 6.24 -16.71
CA LEU A 732 49.42 5.87 -16.32
C LEU A 732 48.68 7.10 -15.74
N PRO A 733 47.55 7.53 -16.34
CA PRO A 733 46.65 8.50 -15.71
C PRO A 733 46.17 7.98 -14.35
N GLY A 734 46.36 8.78 -13.30
CA GLY A 734 46.00 8.38 -11.92
C GLY A 734 46.90 7.30 -11.31
N GLY A 735 48.06 7.00 -11.93
CA GLY A 735 49.02 6.03 -11.42
C GLY A 735 49.77 6.49 -10.17
N SER A 736 50.37 5.54 -9.45
CA SER A 736 51.00 5.78 -8.14
C SER A 736 52.50 6.08 -8.19
N ALA A 737 53.15 6.01 -9.36
CA ALA A 737 54.56 6.36 -9.51
C ALA A 737 54.72 7.89 -9.70
N LEU A 738 54.53 8.65 -8.62
CA LEU A 738 54.64 10.12 -8.66
C LEU A 738 56.04 10.60 -8.26
N VAL A 739 56.38 11.82 -8.65
CA VAL A 739 57.65 12.45 -8.24
C VAL A 739 57.75 12.48 -6.71
N GLY A 740 58.81 11.89 -6.17
CA GLY A 740 59.03 11.74 -4.73
C GLY A 740 58.51 10.43 -4.11
N THR A 741 57.79 9.56 -4.84
CA THR A 741 57.47 8.21 -4.32
C THR A 741 58.67 7.28 -4.43
N ALA A 742 58.75 6.33 -3.50
CA ALA A 742 59.81 5.33 -3.45
C ALA A 742 59.83 4.43 -4.71
N CYS A 743 61.04 3.99 -5.09
CA CYS A 743 61.29 3.09 -6.20
C CYS A 743 62.50 2.18 -5.88
N ASP A 744 63.06 1.51 -6.89
CA ASP A 744 64.28 0.70 -6.81
C ASP A 744 65.09 1.02 -8.08
N ASP A 745 66.29 1.61 -7.93
CA ASP A 745 67.15 1.99 -9.06
C ASP A 745 68.07 0.85 -9.54
N GLY A 746 68.03 -0.29 -8.85
CA GLY A 746 68.79 -1.50 -9.17
C GLY A 746 70.28 -1.45 -8.80
N ASN A 747 70.77 -0.37 -8.19
CA ASN A 747 72.17 -0.24 -7.77
C ASN A 747 72.34 -0.59 -6.27
N PRO A 748 73.03 -1.69 -5.91
CA PRO A 748 73.15 -2.16 -4.52
C PRO A 748 74.03 -1.27 -3.62
N ASN A 749 74.49 -0.12 -4.11
CA ASN A 749 75.26 0.88 -3.35
C ASN A 749 74.42 2.12 -3.01
N THR A 750 73.17 2.19 -3.47
CA THR A 750 72.20 3.26 -3.19
C THR A 750 71.06 2.75 -2.31
N GLY A 751 70.38 3.69 -1.65
CA GLY A 751 69.15 3.43 -0.91
C GLY A 751 68.32 4.72 -0.73
N ASN A 752 67.08 4.57 -0.25
CA ASN A 752 66.06 5.63 -0.25
C ASN A 752 65.75 6.17 -1.66
N ASP A 753 65.70 5.27 -2.64
CA ASP A 753 65.49 5.59 -4.05
C ASP A 753 64.10 6.17 -4.29
N ILE A 754 64.03 7.30 -5.02
CA ILE A 754 62.79 8.00 -5.35
C ILE A 754 62.76 8.41 -6.82
N TYR A 755 61.55 8.55 -7.38
CA TYR A 755 61.39 9.18 -8.69
C TYR A 755 61.70 10.68 -8.60
N GLY A 756 62.77 11.11 -9.25
CA GLY A 756 63.14 12.52 -9.39
C GLY A 756 62.18 13.29 -10.31
N ALA A 757 62.35 14.62 -10.39
CA ALA A 757 61.48 15.51 -11.16
C ALA A 757 61.40 15.24 -12.68
N ASN A 758 62.31 14.42 -13.23
CA ASN A 758 62.28 13.94 -14.61
C ASN A 758 61.82 12.47 -14.72
N CYS A 759 61.11 11.96 -13.71
CA CYS A 759 60.63 10.58 -13.62
C CYS A 759 61.72 9.50 -13.66
N ASN A 760 62.96 9.86 -13.33
CA ASN A 760 64.07 8.95 -13.17
C ASN A 760 64.15 8.45 -11.71
N CYS A 761 64.12 7.12 -11.50
CA CYS A 761 64.44 6.55 -10.19
C CYS A 761 65.94 6.72 -9.88
N ALA A 762 66.29 7.17 -8.68
CA ALA A 762 67.67 7.23 -8.18
C ALA A 762 67.72 7.32 -6.64
N GLY A 763 68.67 6.64 -6.01
CA GLY A 763 68.91 6.67 -4.56
C GLY A 763 70.10 7.49 -4.08
N GLN A 764 70.27 7.50 -2.76
CA GLN A 764 71.39 8.12 -2.04
C GLN A 764 72.48 7.08 -1.76
N LEU A 765 73.75 7.44 -1.98
CA LEU A 765 74.88 6.53 -1.75
C LEU A 765 74.94 6.10 -0.28
N ILE A 766 75.12 4.80 -0.04
CA ILE A 766 75.26 4.22 1.30
C ILE A 766 76.69 4.41 1.82
N ASP A 767 76.83 4.87 3.07
CA ASP A 767 78.13 5.10 3.73
C ASP A 767 78.71 3.83 4.39
N CYS A 768 79.93 3.92 4.91
CA CYS A 768 80.65 2.81 5.55
C CYS A 768 80.00 2.28 6.84
N LEU A 769 78.96 2.94 7.37
CA LEU A 769 78.17 2.47 8.51
C LEU A 769 76.80 1.92 8.07
N GLY A 770 76.54 1.85 6.76
CA GLY A 770 75.29 1.34 6.18
C GLY A 770 74.17 2.39 6.10
N VAL A 771 74.49 3.69 6.17
CA VAL A 771 73.50 4.77 6.16
C VAL A 771 73.41 5.41 4.77
N PRO A 772 72.25 5.36 4.06
CA PRO A 772 72.04 6.14 2.84
C PRO A 772 72.19 7.64 3.12
N GLY A 773 73.05 8.33 2.36
CA GLY A 773 73.36 9.74 2.56
C GLY A 773 74.23 10.03 3.79
N GLY A 774 74.81 9.01 4.41
CA GLY A 774 75.67 9.14 5.60
C GLY A 774 77.02 9.79 5.35
N THR A 775 77.73 10.13 6.43
CA THR A 775 78.98 10.90 6.39
C THR A 775 80.25 10.07 6.61
N ALA A 776 80.15 8.80 6.98
CA ALA A 776 81.31 7.91 7.16
C ALA A 776 81.74 7.38 5.79
N LEU A 777 82.48 8.18 5.02
CA LEU A 777 82.93 7.83 3.67
C LEU A 777 84.39 7.35 3.68
N VAL A 778 84.80 6.61 2.65
CA VAL A 778 86.19 6.19 2.48
C VAL A 778 87.12 7.42 2.53
N GLY A 779 88.08 7.41 3.46
CA GLY A 779 88.99 8.51 3.72
C GLY A 779 88.54 9.55 4.76
N THR A 780 87.34 9.44 5.35
CA THR A 780 86.99 10.27 6.52
C THR A 780 87.63 9.72 7.80
N ALA A 781 87.94 10.63 8.74
CA ALA A 781 88.53 10.28 10.03
C ALA A 781 87.59 9.40 10.88
N CYS A 782 88.19 8.52 11.68
CA CYS A 782 87.52 7.61 12.61
C CYS A 782 88.40 7.40 13.86
N ASP A 783 88.07 6.39 14.67
CA ASP A 783 88.84 5.95 15.86
C ASP A 783 88.86 4.41 15.83
N ASP A 784 90.05 3.82 15.71
CA ASP A 784 90.21 2.35 15.64
C ASP A 784 90.29 1.69 17.04
N GLY A 785 90.26 2.49 18.10
CA GLY A 785 90.29 2.06 19.50
C GLY A 785 91.67 1.60 20.01
N ASN A 786 92.72 1.64 19.18
CA ASN A 786 94.07 1.24 19.56
C ASN A 786 94.93 2.46 19.91
N ALA A 787 95.19 2.67 21.20
CA ALA A 787 95.99 3.80 21.71
C ALA A 787 97.49 3.82 21.30
N LEU A 788 97.92 2.94 20.38
CA LEU A 788 99.24 2.97 19.72
C LEU A 788 99.18 3.50 18.28
N THR A 789 97.99 3.72 17.72
CA THR A 789 97.74 4.28 16.40
C THR A 789 97.16 5.70 16.48
N GLY A 790 97.22 6.44 15.38
CA GLY A 790 96.59 7.75 15.22
C GLY A 790 96.48 8.16 13.75
N ASN A 791 95.70 9.22 13.48
CA ASN A 791 95.25 9.64 12.15
C ASN A 791 94.41 8.56 11.42
N ASP A 792 93.54 7.89 12.17
CA ASP A 792 92.74 6.76 11.72
C ASP A 792 91.69 7.21 10.69
N ILE A 793 91.54 6.47 9.60
CA ILE A 793 90.58 6.72 8.53
C ILE A 793 89.89 5.43 8.08
N TYR A 794 88.68 5.54 7.53
CA TYR A 794 88.03 4.42 6.86
C TYR A 794 88.75 4.10 5.54
N ASP A 795 89.22 2.86 5.40
CA ASP A 795 89.84 2.36 4.18
C ASP A 795 88.81 2.04 3.07
N ALA A 796 89.29 1.59 1.90
CA ALA A 796 88.43 1.23 0.76
C ALA A 796 87.54 -0.01 0.99
N ASN A 797 87.69 -0.70 2.13
CA ASN A 797 86.85 -1.81 2.59
C ASN A 797 85.99 -1.40 3.79
N CYS A 798 85.91 -0.10 4.11
CA CYS A 798 85.21 0.48 5.25
C CYS A 798 85.75 0.04 6.63
N ILE A 799 87.03 -0.36 6.70
CA ILE A 799 87.72 -0.68 7.96
C ILE A 799 88.39 0.60 8.47
N CYS A 800 88.14 0.96 9.73
CA CYS A 800 88.90 2.03 10.41
C CYS A 800 90.27 1.50 10.86
N ALA A 801 91.35 2.20 10.51
CA ALA A 801 92.71 1.89 10.99
C ALA A 801 93.64 3.12 10.93
N GLY A 802 94.52 3.27 11.92
CA GLY A 802 95.51 4.35 12.03
C GLY A 802 96.96 3.99 11.73
N GLN A 803 97.85 4.98 11.89
CA GLN A 803 99.30 4.86 11.74
C GLN A 803 99.99 4.78 13.11
N LEU A 804 100.96 3.86 13.26
CA LEU A 804 101.64 3.64 14.53
C LEU A 804 102.40 4.90 15.00
N ILE A 805 102.27 5.23 16.28
CA ILE A 805 102.88 6.40 16.90
C ILE A 805 104.33 6.12 17.30
N ASP A 806 105.24 7.07 17.03
CA ASP A 806 106.68 6.97 17.36
C ASP A 806 107.02 7.45 18.79
N CYS A 807 108.28 7.31 19.21
CA CYS A 807 108.76 7.70 20.55
C CYS A 807 108.65 9.20 20.88
N LEU A 808 108.31 10.06 19.90
CA LEU A 808 108.08 11.49 20.10
C LEU A 808 106.59 11.85 20.02
N GLY A 809 105.70 10.85 19.92
CA GLY A 809 104.25 11.05 19.86
C GLY A 809 103.72 11.36 18.46
N VAL A 810 104.47 11.06 17.40
CA VAL A 810 104.08 11.36 16.01
C VAL A 810 103.59 10.09 15.29
N PRO A 811 102.32 10.03 14.83
CA PRO A 811 101.85 8.96 13.96
C PRO A 811 102.69 8.88 12.67
N GLY A 812 103.24 7.70 12.37
CA GLY A 812 104.13 7.49 11.22
C GLY A 812 105.53 8.10 11.36
N GLY A 813 105.92 8.56 12.55
CA GLY A 813 107.22 9.18 12.81
C GLY A 813 108.42 8.21 12.77
N THR A 814 109.62 8.77 12.72
CA THR A 814 110.88 8.01 12.53
C THR A 814 111.67 7.77 13.82
N ALA A 815 111.29 8.34 14.96
CA ALA A 815 111.95 8.11 16.24
C ALA A 815 111.46 6.78 16.83
N LEU A 816 112.03 5.67 16.34
CA LEU A 816 111.68 4.32 16.79
C LEU A 816 112.71 3.77 17.79
N VAL A 817 112.31 2.80 18.60
CA VAL A 817 113.20 2.08 19.53
C VAL A 817 114.43 1.56 18.78
N GLY A 818 115.62 1.90 19.25
CA GLY A 818 116.91 1.58 18.63
C GLY A 818 117.42 2.58 17.58
N THR A 819 116.69 3.66 17.28
CA THR A 819 117.21 4.78 16.47
C THR A 819 118.10 5.71 17.30
N ALA A 820 119.05 6.38 16.63
CA ALA A 820 120.01 7.26 17.27
C ALA A 820 119.38 8.57 17.75
N CYS A 821 119.87 9.09 18.87
CA CYS A 821 119.43 10.31 19.51
C CYS A 821 120.64 11.05 20.14
N ASP A 822 120.38 12.11 20.89
CA ASP A 822 121.37 12.93 21.60
C ASP A 822 120.74 13.32 22.95
N ASP A 823 121.33 12.89 24.07
CA ASP A 823 120.83 13.21 25.43
C ASP A 823 121.45 14.50 26.03
N GLY A 824 122.38 15.14 25.31
CA GLY A 824 123.13 16.32 25.74
C GLY A 824 124.39 16.04 26.58
N ASN A 825 124.75 14.78 26.81
CA ASN A 825 125.97 14.34 27.50
C ASN A 825 127.15 14.24 26.51
N PRO A 826 128.40 14.53 26.90
CA PRO A 826 129.59 14.19 26.11
C PRO A 826 129.90 12.68 25.97
N THR A 827 128.90 11.79 26.09
CA THR A 827 128.98 10.40 25.63
C THR A 827 128.82 10.32 24.10
N GLY A 828 129.04 9.14 23.52
CA GLY A 828 128.86 8.91 22.09
C GLY A 828 128.05 7.65 21.82
N ASN A 829 127.20 7.71 20.79
CA ASN A 829 126.18 6.72 20.42
C ASN A 829 125.08 6.54 21.48
N ASP A 830 124.26 7.58 21.68
CA ASP A 830 122.99 7.44 22.39
C ASP A 830 121.91 6.89 21.44
N ILE A 831 121.02 6.03 21.94
CA ILE A 831 119.88 5.47 21.20
C ILE A 831 118.60 5.47 22.06
N TYR A 832 117.43 5.54 21.43
CA TYR A 832 116.15 5.37 22.13
C TYR A 832 115.99 3.93 22.62
N ASP A 833 115.80 3.74 23.92
CA ASP A 833 115.54 2.45 24.55
C ASP A 833 114.09 1.98 24.35
N ALA A 834 113.74 0.80 24.88
CA ALA A 834 112.40 0.23 24.79
C ALA A 834 111.31 1.01 25.56
N ASN A 835 111.68 2.03 26.33
CA ASN A 835 110.80 2.96 27.03
C ASN A 835 110.86 4.37 26.40
N CYS A 836 111.45 4.51 25.21
CA CYS A 836 111.66 5.76 24.48
C CYS A 836 112.58 6.78 25.20
N ILE A 837 113.53 6.32 26.01
CA ILE A 837 114.52 7.15 26.70
C ILE A 837 115.87 7.10 25.95
N CYS A 838 116.54 8.25 25.82
CA CYS A 838 117.86 8.38 25.18
C CYS A 838 119.00 8.30 26.22
N ALA A 839 120.06 7.51 25.96
CA ALA A 839 121.29 7.45 26.80
C ALA A 839 122.47 6.72 26.13
N GLY A 840 123.72 7.03 26.51
CA GLY A 840 124.97 6.44 25.98
C GLY A 840 126.03 5.92 26.99
N GLN A 841 127.25 5.64 26.51
CA GLN A 841 128.35 5.00 27.28
C GLN A 841 129.72 5.72 27.19
N LEU A 842 130.63 5.42 28.13
CA LEU A 842 131.85 6.21 28.44
C LEU A 842 133.18 5.49 28.06
N ILE A 843 134.19 6.21 27.55
CA ILE A 843 135.51 5.66 27.12
C ILE A 843 136.70 6.57 27.54
N ASP A 844 137.90 5.97 27.73
CA ASP A 844 139.12 6.55 28.35
C ASP A 844 140.17 7.10 27.33
N CYS A 845 141.20 7.82 27.83
CA CYS A 845 142.13 8.69 27.07
C CYS A 845 143.55 8.12 26.84
N LEU A 846 144.17 8.36 25.65
CA LEU A 846 145.64 8.52 25.56
C LEU A 846 146.20 9.17 24.25
N CYS A 847 147.33 9.89 24.38
CA CYS A 847 148.41 10.15 23.42
C CYS A 847 148.20 10.91 22.07
N ALA A 848 148.63 12.19 22.09
CA ALA A 848 148.81 13.10 20.95
C ALA A 848 150.10 12.90 20.09
N ARG A 849 150.13 13.47 18.87
CA ARG A 849 151.17 14.37 18.23
C ARG A 849 151.40 14.19 16.71
N ARG A 850 151.66 15.32 16.02
CA ARG A 850 152.08 15.53 14.59
C ARG A 850 150.98 15.30 13.55
N PHE A 851 150.83 16.09 12.48
CA PHE A 851 151.75 17.01 11.78
C PHE A 851 151.23 18.46 11.66
N CYS A 852 152.14 19.45 11.62
CA CYS A 852 151.91 20.81 11.06
C CYS A 852 153.26 21.57 10.91
N ALA A 853 153.46 22.41 9.88
CA ALA A 853 154.66 23.26 9.72
C ALA A 853 154.51 24.41 8.68
N GLY A 854 154.82 25.65 9.08
CA GLY A 854 154.90 26.87 8.21
C GLY A 854 153.80 27.90 8.54
N ARG A 855 154.01 28.96 9.35
CA ARG A 855 154.84 30.19 9.16
C ARG A 855 154.32 31.10 8.04
N ASN A 856 153.95 32.38 8.23
CA ASN A 856 153.77 33.28 9.39
C ASN A 856 152.45 34.08 9.15
N GLY A 857 151.94 35.02 9.96
CA GLY A 857 152.31 35.77 11.19
C GLY A 857 151.22 36.85 11.42
N LEU A 858 151.30 37.79 12.37
CA LEU A 858 152.30 38.11 13.42
C LEU A 858 151.82 37.60 14.79
#